data_AF-A0A351ZZA5-F1
#
_entry.id   AF-A0A351ZZA5-F1
#
_cell.length_a   1.000
_cell.length_b   1.000
_cell.length_c   1.000
_cell.angle_alpha   90.00
_cell.angle_beta   90.00
_cell.angle_gamma   90.00
#
_symmetry.space_group_name_H-M   'P 1'
#
loop_
_entity.id
_entity.type
_entity.pdbx_description
1 polymer ?
#
loop_
_entity_poly.entity_id
_entity_poly.type
_entity_poly.pdbx_seq_one_letter_code
_entity_poly.pdbx_strand_id
1 'polypeptide(L)'
;MHKLSALLMMGLLSSCLIIAQSMPPGLRLWLRADTLTTDSAGVIKRWGSIVGGHVALAQPGVGLVPGKINARPAIVFANSGYYSAPSVFPVRRDYTMYVVFNWNGVHAANNMVSGQNRAFFTSAPGVPTVLHQGDFGRLSTSSTALSGPAVLRVRHRDSTGQTSISLNNRKTSDDVIPTNTDSVIYVGAYQGGNGLNGSIGEILIFERALTAGEELSVERYLHDRYTIERAPDPPKPMIRFTAAPRSLQVIHWRDPISVRGVVISDSVDEALIEIRRDGDTIVTRRYVRPKSGDTIFCTTTPPQFRPQGRVSYSAAVTVRRVGRTSYDTMFQATDITPGIAFSVNGQSNSIFGDASVSTSVWARTFGGNFSQSPSDTAFALSSAAGNGGGPNVGAWALYLQNSLAEQGIPSLCINGGVGGTRIEQHLPDRTNRLNLSTIYGSWLYRVIKSGMRNRIECLFWYQGESNTSADDYISSFDQLRTAWKQDLPALQYIVVIQIRPGCAGPNHAKLRDEQRRLGLLYKDVIVHAASGLPGHDGCHYNGQGYAELGRQMVDVFDDLTYFTATSWSHSPRPQIARNTGNGTVTIDFRGQKDGLRMTSDFVRNGKLRRATDAWFADNDPKLRPTSVRVERLSWPVLREYAGRVTLTFPKPVMSVSYVPDYAYDDGTIFQGPWLVADGGVGALSFHNFPVEVVSVADDIEQERDDDNESTVYDMAGRLVARSPAEFSQLPSGPYIRTDASGQRSVYLIR
;
A
#
# COMPACT_ATOMS: atom_id res chain seq x y z
N MET A 1 -31.76 -18.60 94.35
CA MET A 1 -30.69 -19.39 93.69
C MET A 1 -31.23 -19.77 92.32
N HIS A 2 -30.85 -19.02 91.27
CA HIS A 2 -29.99 -19.51 90.17
C HIS A 2 -30.67 -20.64 89.35
N LYS A 3 -30.80 -20.62 88.02
CA LYS A 3 -30.41 -19.69 86.94
C LYS A 3 -30.75 -20.47 85.64
N LEU A 4 -31.20 -19.76 84.59
CA LEU A 4 -31.05 -20.08 83.15
C LEU A 4 -31.76 -21.34 82.60
N SER A 5 -32.32 -21.38 81.39
CA SER A 5 -32.56 -20.40 80.33
C SER A 5 -33.50 -21.05 79.31
N ALA A 6 -34.42 -20.25 78.78
CA ALA A 6 -35.23 -20.58 77.61
C ALA A 6 -34.36 -20.84 76.36
N LEU A 7 -34.82 -21.71 75.46
CA LEU A 7 -34.60 -21.46 74.04
C LEU A 7 -35.86 -21.81 73.23
N LEU A 8 -36.39 -20.73 72.65
CA LEU A 8 -37.53 -20.61 71.76
C LEU A 8 -37.31 -21.46 70.50
N MET A 9 -38.29 -22.30 70.15
CA MET A 9 -38.42 -22.93 68.84
C MET A 9 -39.38 -22.06 68.02
N MET A 10 -38.85 -21.07 67.29
CA MET A 10 -39.65 -20.28 66.34
C MET A 10 -38.76 -19.62 65.29
N GLY A 11 -39.05 -19.91 64.02
CA GLY A 11 -38.78 -19.02 62.88
C GLY A 11 -37.41 -19.10 62.22
N LEU A 12 -37.27 -19.95 61.20
CA LEU A 12 -36.35 -19.72 60.08
C LEU A 12 -37.16 -19.68 58.78
N LEU A 13 -37.93 -18.58 58.63
CA LEU A 13 -38.28 -18.06 57.31
C LEU A 13 -36.98 -17.57 56.69
N SER A 14 -36.42 -18.38 55.79
CA SER A 14 -35.30 -17.99 54.95
C SER A 14 -35.79 -16.89 54.01
N SER A 15 -35.61 -15.64 54.41
CA SER A 15 -35.79 -14.46 53.57
C SER A 15 -34.74 -14.52 52.46
N CYS A 16 -35.14 -15.05 51.31
CA CYS A 16 -34.42 -14.89 50.06
C CYS A 16 -34.49 -13.41 49.69
N LEU A 17 -33.49 -12.63 50.12
CA LEU A 17 -33.28 -11.26 49.68
C LEU A 17 -32.94 -11.29 48.18
N ILE A 18 -33.97 -11.22 47.35
CA ILE A 18 -33.85 -10.80 45.96
C ILE A 18 -33.40 -9.35 46.03
N ILE A 19 -32.08 -9.11 45.96
CA ILE A 19 -31.58 -7.78 45.63
C ILE A 19 -32.07 -7.54 44.20
N ALA A 20 -33.10 -6.70 44.05
CA ALA A 20 -33.50 -6.19 42.75
C ALA A 20 -32.29 -5.45 42.17
N GLN A 21 -31.58 -6.10 41.25
CA GLN A 21 -30.44 -5.50 40.56
C GLN A 21 -30.99 -4.31 39.76
N SER A 22 -30.71 -3.09 40.22
CA SER A 22 -31.08 -1.88 39.49
C SER A 22 -30.21 -1.76 38.24
N MET A 23 -30.86 -1.58 37.09
CA MET A 23 -30.14 -1.30 35.85
C MET A 23 -29.43 0.06 35.94
N PRO A 24 -28.28 0.24 35.26
CA PRO A 24 -27.60 1.52 35.22
C PRO A 24 -28.52 2.66 34.72
N PRO A 25 -28.25 3.93 35.09
CA PRO A 25 -29.06 5.07 34.65
C PRO A 25 -29.03 5.24 33.13
N GLY A 26 -29.99 5.98 32.56
CA GLY A 26 -30.06 6.25 31.12
C GLY A 26 -30.64 5.10 30.27
N LEU A 27 -31.23 4.07 30.89
CA LEU A 27 -31.99 3.03 30.19
C LEU A 27 -33.31 3.61 29.64
N ARG A 28 -33.47 3.62 28.32
CA ARG A 28 -34.63 4.19 27.61
C ARG A 28 -35.66 3.13 27.19
N LEU A 29 -35.19 1.93 26.86
CA LEU A 29 -36.06 0.83 26.44
C LEU A 29 -35.58 -0.46 27.08
N TRP A 30 -36.50 -1.25 27.64
CA TRP A 30 -36.21 -2.56 28.20
C TRP A 30 -37.33 -3.56 27.90
N LEU A 31 -37.23 -4.23 26.76
CA LEU A 31 -38.19 -5.24 26.30
C LEU A 31 -37.74 -6.63 26.73
N ARG A 32 -38.54 -7.32 27.54
CA ARG A 32 -38.24 -8.67 28.05
C ARG A 32 -39.34 -9.64 27.68
N ALA A 33 -39.03 -10.79 27.10
CA ALA A 33 -40.06 -11.65 26.50
C ALA A 33 -41.07 -12.25 27.50
N ASP A 34 -40.89 -12.08 28.81
CA ASP A 34 -41.90 -12.44 29.83
C ASP A 34 -42.91 -11.31 30.13
N THR A 35 -42.79 -10.14 29.50
CA THR A 35 -43.76 -9.02 29.60
C THR A 35 -44.75 -8.98 28.43
N LEU A 36 -44.78 -10.04 27.62
CA LEU A 36 -45.66 -10.14 26.45
C LEU A 36 -47.13 -10.25 26.90
N THR A 37 -48.01 -9.60 26.15
CA THR A 37 -49.45 -9.85 26.27
C THR A 37 -50.03 -10.31 24.94
N THR A 38 -50.96 -11.27 25.05
CA THR A 38 -51.69 -11.83 23.93
C THR A 38 -53.08 -11.21 23.82
N ASP A 39 -53.69 -11.26 22.63
CA ASP A 39 -55.11 -10.99 22.48
C ASP A 39 -55.98 -12.18 22.96
N SER A 40 -57.29 -12.06 22.82
CA SER A 40 -58.27 -13.09 23.20
C SER A 40 -58.12 -14.40 22.41
N ALA A 41 -57.42 -14.39 21.28
CA ALA A 41 -57.10 -15.57 20.47
C ALA A 41 -55.71 -16.16 20.82
N GLY A 42 -55.02 -15.63 21.83
CA GLY A 42 -53.70 -16.11 22.27
C GLY A 42 -52.55 -15.65 21.38
N VAL A 43 -52.77 -14.72 20.45
CA VAL A 43 -51.73 -14.20 19.55
C VAL A 43 -50.96 -13.08 20.24
N ILE A 44 -49.63 -13.11 20.19
CA ILE A 44 -48.80 -12.05 20.77
C ILE A 44 -49.03 -10.73 20.03
N LYS A 45 -49.45 -9.68 20.74
CA LYS A 45 -49.71 -8.35 20.15
C LYS A 45 -48.86 -7.23 20.74
N ARG A 46 -48.47 -7.34 22.00
CA ARG A 46 -47.80 -6.25 22.72
C ARG A 46 -46.59 -6.79 23.46
N TRP A 47 -45.50 -6.02 23.40
CA TRP A 47 -44.29 -6.26 24.16
C TRP A 47 -44.03 -5.05 25.06
N GLY A 48 -44.33 -5.20 26.35
CA GLY A 48 -44.21 -4.11 27.32
C GLY A 48 -42.75 -3.83 27.71
N SER A 49 -42.34 -2.57 27.66
CA SER A 49 -41.08 -2.13 28.25
C SER A 49 -41.22 -2.04 29.77
N ILE A 50 -40.23 -2.55 30.49
CA ILE A 50 -40.16 -2.46 31.96
C ILE A 50 -39.94 -1.00 32.40
N VAL A 51 -39.32 -0.18 31.54
CA VAL A 51 -39.05 1.24 31.80
C VAL A 51 -39.86 2.15 30.88
N GLY A 52 -40.19 3.34 31.37
CA GLY A 52 -40.76 4.43 30.58
C GLY A 52 -42.21 4.23 30.11
N GLY A 53 -42.90 3.17 30.53
CA GLY A 53 -44.29 2.89 30.11
C GLY A 53 -44.43 2.60 28.60
N HIS A 54 -43.33 2.35 27.92
CA HIS A 54 -43.28 2.10 26.48
C HIS A 54 -43.84 0.72 26.12
N VAL A 55 -44.45 0.57 24.95
CA VAL A 55 -44.96 -0.71 24.45
C VAL A 55 -44.61 -0.84 22.97
N ALA A 56 -43.99 -1.95 22.59
CA ALA A 56 -43.82 -2.30 21.18
C ALA A 56 -45.04 -3.07 20.67
N LEU A 57 -45.55 -2.67 19.51
CA LEU A 57 -46.78 -3.21 18.92
C LEU A 57 -46.45 -4.12 17.74
N ALA A 58 -46.93 -5.36 17.81
CA ALA A 58 -46.78 -6.33 16.74
C ALA A 58 -47.48 -5.83 15.48
N GLN A 59 -46.78 -5.86 14.36
CA GLN A 59 -47.34 -5.50 13.06
C GLN A 59 -48.02 -6.71 12.41
N PRO A 60 -49.00 -6.50 11.50
CA PRO A 60 -49.67 -7.60 10.81
C PRO A 60 -48.67 -8.47 10.04
N GLY A 61 -48.64 -9.76 10.35
CA GLY A 61 -47.74 -10.75 9.73
C GLY A 61 -47.76 -12.05 10.51
N VAL A 62 -47.82 -13.19 9.82
CA VAL A 62 -47.71 -14.50 10.47
C VAL A 62 -46.23 -14.70 10.86
N GLY A 63 -45.93 -15.13 12.09
CA GLY A 63 -44.56 -15.54 12.45
C GLY A 63 -43.99 -15.05 13.77
N LEU A 64 -44.74 -14.32 14.61
CA LEU A 64 -44.36 -14.07 16.01
C LEU A 64 -45.00 -15.14 16.91
N VAL A 65 -44.19 -16.03 17.47
CA VAL A 65 -44.67 -17.07 18.38
C VAL A 65 -43.86 -17.11 19.68
N PRO A 66 -44.47 -17.48 20.81
CA PRO A 66 -43.72 -17.72 22.03
C PRO A 66 -42.67 -18.80 21.80
N GLY A 67 -41.47 -18.57 22.31
CA GLY A 67 -40.36 -19.50 22.26
C GLY A 67 -39.51 -19.43 23.51
N LYS A 68 -38.33 -20.02 23.44
CA LYS A 68 -37.34 -19.94 24.51
C LYS A 68 -35.94 -19.78 23.95
N ILE A 69 -35.10 -19.06 24.69
CA ILE A 69 -33.65 -19.15 24.57
C ILE A 69 -33.18 -19.86 25.84
N ASN A 70 -32.57 -21.04 25.66
CA ASN A 70 -32.34 -22.00 26.74
C ASN A 70 -33.65 -22.24 27.52
N ALA A 71 -33.66 -22.07 28.84
CA ALA A 71 -34.84 -22.27 29.67
C ALA A 71 -35.72 -21.01 29.86
N ARG A 72 -35.38 -19.87 29.22
CA ARG A 72 -36.06 -18.58 29.44
C ARG A 72 -36.97 -18.18 28.28
N PRO A 73 -38.06 -17.43 28.54
CA PRO A 73 -38.96 -16.93 27.50
C PRO A 73 -38.23 -16.15 26.41
N ALA A 74 -38.69 -16.32 25.17
CA ALA A 74 -38.26 -15.58 23.99
C ALA A 74 -39.42 -15.45 23.00
N ILE A 75 -39.22 -14.64 21.96
CA ILE A 75 -40.12 -14.55 20.81
C ILE A 75 -39.39 -15.12 19.61
N VAL A 76 -39.99 -16.10 18.94
CA VAL A 76 -39.50 -16.61 17.66
C VAL A 76 -40.06 -15.74 16.55
N PHE A 77 -39.19 -15.34 15.64
CA PHE A 77 -39.49 -14.61 14.42
C PHE A 77 -39.28 -15.56 13.24
N ALA A 78 -40.28 -15.63 12.35
CA ALA A 78 -40.28 -16.45 11.14
C ALA A 78 -40.39 -15.58 9.88
N ASN A 79 -39.44 -14.65 9.71
CA ASN A 79 -39.27 -13.72 8.58
C ASN A 79 -40.33 -12.61 8.42
N SER A 80 -41.62 -12.88 8.60
CA SER A 80 -42.69 -11.90 8.27
C SER A 80 -43.30 -11.15 9.46
N GLY A 81 -43.07 -11.59 10.70
CA GLY A 81 -43.57 -10.92 11.90
C GLY A 81 -42.55 -9.94 12.47
N TYR A 82 -42.97 -8.75 12.90
CA TYR A 82 -42.10 -7.77 13.55
C TYR A 82 -42.87 -6.83 14.49
N TYR A 83 -42.15 -6.06 15.31
CA TYR A 83 -42.72 -5.01 16.15
C TYR A 83 -42.29 -3.62 15.69
N SER A 84 -43.20 -2.66 15.82
CA SER A 84 -42.87 -1.23 15.88
C SER A 84 -42.80 -0.83 17.35
N ALA A 85 -41.62 -0.45 17.83
CA ALA A 85 -41.40 0.06 19.18
C ALA A 85 -41.45 1.60 19.22
N PRO A 86 -41.63 2.22 20.39
CA PRO A 86 -41.64 3.68 20.50
C PRO A 86 -40.34 4.31 20.00
N SER A 87 -40.43 5.49 19.39
CA SER A 87 -39.29 6.18 18.77
C SER A 87 -38.35 6.80 19.80
N VAL A 88 -37.64 5.95 20.55
CA VAL A 88 -36.74 6.32 21.66
C VAL A 88 -35.29 5.94 21.40
N PHE A 89 -34.92 5.57 20.15
CA PHE A 89 -33.51 5.32 19.80
C PHE A 89 -32.73 6.64 19.99
N PRO A 90 -31.61 6.65 20.75
CA PRO A 90 -30.78 7.85 20.92
C PRO A 90 -30.30 8.46 19.58
N VAL A 91 -30.66 9.71 19.32
CA VAL A 91 -30.28 10.50 18.12
C VAL A 91 -29.16 11.47 18.47
N ARG A 92 -28.09 11.51 17.66
CA ARG A 92 -26.89 12.36 17.83
C ARG A 92 -26.34 12.30 19.26
N ARG A 93 -26.25 11.08 19.78
CA ARG A 93 -25.86 10.76 21.15
C ARG A 93 -25.14 9.43 21.20
N ASP A 94 -24.28 9.30 22.21
CA ASP A 94 -23.72 8.01 22.59
C ASP A 94 -24.87 7.04 22.95
N TYR A 95 -24.68 5.75 22.69
CA TYR A 95 -25.63 4.73 23.13
C TYR A 95 -24.98 3.38 23.37
N THR A 96 -25.66 2.57 24.17
CA THR A 96 -25.35 1.15 24.36
C THR A 96 -26.62 0.35 24.17
N MET A 97 -26.59 -0.65 23.30
CA MET A 97 -27.72 -1.53 23.03
C MET A 97 -27.32 -2.98 23.32
N TYR A 98 -28.18 -3.73 24.00
CA TYR A 98 -28.05 -5.16 24.18
C TYR A 98 -29.20 -5.90 23.50
N VAL A 99 -28.90 -7.04 22.90
CA VAL A 99 -29.89 -7.98 22.36
C VAL A 99 -29.51 -9.40 22.78
N VAL A 100 -30.40 -10.10 23.47
CA VAL A 100 -30.28 -11.54 23.71
C VAL A 100 -30.90 -12.27 22.53
N PHE A 101 -30.06 -12.89 21.71
CA PHE A 101 -30.44 -13.40 20.39
C PHE A 101 -30.03 -14.86 20.21
N ASN A 102 -30.88 -15.65 19.58
CA ASN A 102 -30.55 -16.99 19.08
C ASN A 102 -30.84 -17.05 17.58
N TRP A 103 -29.80 -17.18 16.78
CA TRP A 103 -29.92 -17.29 15.33
C TRP A 103 -30.34 -18.71 14.93
N ASN A 104 -31.24 -18.83 13.96
CA ASN A 104 -31.73 -20.14 13.51
C ASN A 104 -30.96 -20.74 12.32
N GLY A 105 -29.86 -20.10 11.90
CA GLY A 105 -29.01 -20.58 10.81
C GLY A 105 -29.46 -20.19 9.40
N VAL A 106 -30.55 -19.43 9.24
CA VAL A 106 -31.01 -19.00 7.91
C VAL A 106 -30.09 -17.89 7.36
N HIS A 107 -29.45 -18.19 6.23
CA HIS A 107 -28.51 -17.31 5.52
C HIS A 107 -29.21 -16.23 4.66
N ALA A 108 -30.03 -15.42 5.30
CA ALA A 108 -30.66 -14.22 4.73
C ALA A 108 -30.32 -12.97 5.56
N ALA A 109 -30.74 -11.80 5.11
CA ALA A 109 -30.70 -10.60 5.95
C ALA A 109 -31.68 -10.78 7.13
N ASN A 110 -31.16 -10.71 8.35
CA ASN A 110 -31.85 -10.98 9.60
C ASN A 110 -31.77 -9.75 10.52
N ASN A 111 -32.79 -8.90 10.49
CA ASN A 111 -32.79 -7.63 11.22
C ASN A 111 -33.29 -7.79 12.66
N MET A 112 -32.40 -7.57 13.65
CA MET A 112 -32.72 -7.74 15.07
C MET A 112 -33.39 -6.50 15.65
N VAL A 113 -32.65 -5.38 15.69
CA VAL A 113 -33.13 -4.07 16.16
C VAL A 113 -32.67 -3.03 15.16
N SER A 114 -33.62 -2.36 14.52
CA SER A 114 -33.35 -1.43 13.41
C SER A 114 -34.24 -0.20 13.51
N GLY A 115 -34.11 0.71 12.56
CA GLY A 115 -34.97 1.87 12.36
C GLY A 115 -35.15 2.16 10.87
N GLN A 116 -35.31 3.43 10.52
CA GLN A 116 -35.34 3.91 9.14
C GLN A 116 -33.97 3.92 8.47
N ASN A 117 -32.92 4.25 9.23
CA ASN A 117 -31.59 4.55 8.70
C ASN A 117 -30.48 3.92 9.55
N ARG A 118 -30.81 3.15 10.59
CA ARG A 118 -29.84 2.40 11.40
C ARG A 118 -30.35 0.97 11.55
N ALA A 119 -29.52 -0.01 11.24
CA ALA A 119 -29.90 -1.42 11.38
C ALA A 119 -28.84 -2.18 12.15
N PHE A 120 -29.26 -2.94 13.17
CA PHE A 120 -28.45 -4.00 13.76
C PHE A 120 -29.00 -5.34 13.31
N PHE A 121 -28.24 -6.02 12.48
CA PHE A 121 -28.68 -7.19 11.73
C PHE A 121 -27.56 -8.22 11.64
N THR A 122 -27.89 -9.38 11.09
CA THR A 122 -26.90 -10.35 10.64
C THR A 122 -27.26 -10.86 9.24
N SER A 123 -26.27 -11.32 8.48
CA SER A 123 -26.44 -11.91 7.16
C SER A 123 -25.41 -13.02 6.96
N ALA A 124 -25.51 -13.80 5.88
CA ALA A 124 -24.59 -14.92 5.63
C ALA A 124 -23.11 -14.48 5.76
N PRO A 125 -22.27 -15.15 6.57
CA PRO A 125 -22.46 -16.46 7.23
C PRO A 125 -22.96 -16.41 8.71
N GLY A 126 -23.74 -15.41 9.10
CA GLY A 126 -24.23 -15.22 10.48
C GLY A 126 -23.43 -14.19 11.26
N VAL A 127 -22.88 -13.18 10.58
CA VAL A 127 -22.03 -12.15 11.18
C VAL A 127 -22.89 -10.95 11.61
N PRO A 128 -22.86 -10.53 12.89
CA PRO A 128 -23.57 -9.33 13.32
C PRO A 128 -22.94 -8.04 12.77
N THR A 129 -23.78 -7.14 12.28
CA THR A 129 -23.37 -5.90 11.60
C THR A 129 -24.27 -4.74 11.98
N VAL A 130 -23.68 -3.56 12.14
CA VAL A 130 -24.39 -2.28 12.25
C VAL A 130 -24.22 -1.49 10.96
N LEU A 131 -25.35 -1.22 10.29
CA LEU A 131 -25.45 -0.41 9.09
C LEU A 131 -26.06 0.96 9.41
N HIS A 132 -25.63 1.99 8.67
CA HIS A 132 -26.26 3.31 8.66
C HIS A 132 -26.57 3.77 7.23
N GLN A 133 -27.82 4.17 6.96
CA GLN A 133 -28.30 4.77 5.69
C GLN A 133 -27.96 4.00 4.40
N GLY A 134 -27.79 2.68 4.44
CA GLY A 134 -27.36 1.93 3.26
C GLY A 134 -25.88 2.14 2.88
N ASP A 135 -25.08 2.77 3.75
CA ASP A 135 -23.65 2.95 3.56
C ASP A 135 -22.88 1.65 3.88
N PHE A 136 -22.68 0.83 2.86
CA PHE A 136 -21.91 -0.41 2.96
C PHE A 136 -20.39 -0.19 3.04
N GLY A 137 -19.90 1.02 2.79
CA GLY A 137 -18.48 1.37 2.90
C GLY A 137 -18.07 1.70 4.34
N ARG A 138 -19.01 2.07 5.21
CA ARG A 138 -18.78 2.44 6.61
C ARG A 138 -19.70 1.68 7.55
N LEU A 139 -19.51 0.36 7.60
CA LEU A 139 -20.19 -0.55 8.50
C LEU A 139 -19.34 -0.84 9.74
N SER A 140 -19.98 -1.22 10.84
CA SER A 140 -19.29 -1.99 11.87
C SER A 140 -19.71 -3.45 11.76
N THR A 141 -18.75 -4.33 11.47
CA THR A 141 -19.00 -5.74 11.19
C THR A 141 -18.19 -6.59 12.13
N SER A 142 -18.86 -7.53 12.81
CA SER A 142 -18.18 -8.46 13.70
C SER A 142 -17.18 -9.32 12.93
N SER A 143 -16.01 -9.56 13.51
CA SER A 143 -15.05 -10.56 13.01
C SER A 143 -15.45 -12.00 13.33
N THR A 144 -16.55 -12.21 14.06
CA THR A 144 -17.00 -13.52 14.55
C THR A 144 -18.47 -13.77 14.15
N ALA A 145 -18.73 -14.92 13.54
CA ALA A 145 -20.10 -15.36 13.26
C ALA A 145 -20.78 -15.93 14.52
N LEU A 146 -22.11 -15.86 14.55
CA LEU A 146 -22.94 -16.48 15.58
C LEU A 146 -22.88 -18.00 15.48
N SER A 147 -22.73 -18.67 16.62
CA SER A 147 -22.69 -20.14 16.74
C SER A 147 -23.78 -20.72 17.64
N GLY A 148 -24.66 -19.88 18.20
CA GLY A 148 -25.73 -20.26 19.13
C GLY A 148 -26.31 -19.03 19.84
N PRO A 149 -27.02 -19.24 20.97
CA PRO A 149 -27.51 -18.14 21.81
C PRO A 149 -26.39 -17.20 22.25
N ALA A 150 -26.61 -15.90 22.09
CA ALA A 150 -25.63 -14.88 22.41
C ALA A 150 -26.27 -13.66 23.08
N VAL A 151 -25.50 -13.03 23.98
CA VAL A 151 -25.72 -11.65 24.41
C VAL A 151 -24.89 -10.76 23.50
N LEU A 152 -25.58 -9.97 22.67
CA LEU A 152 -24.96 -9.03 21.74
C LEU A 152 -24.97 -7.64 22.35
N ARG A 153 -23.85 -6.92 22.26
CA ARG A 153 -23.71 -5.52 22.70
C ARG A 153 -23.24 -4.65 21.56
N VAL A 154 -23.95 -3.58 21.27
CA VAL A 154 -23.50 -2.48 20.42
C VAL A 154 -23.22 -1.27 21.31
N ARG A 155 -22.03 -0.67 21.18
CA ARG A 155 -21.69 0.60 21.83
C ARG A 155 -21.23 1.61 20.80
N HIS A 156 -21.86 2.78 20.77
CA HIS A 156 -21.58 3.88 19.84
C HIS A 156 -21.21 5.16 20.60
N ARG A 157 -20.21 5.89 20.09
CA ARG A 157 -19.84 7.23 20.55
C ARG A 157 -20.05 8.25 19.43
N ASP A 158 -20.97 9.19 19.63
CA ASP A 158 -21.42 10.08 18.56
C ASP A 158 -20.33 11.04 18.09
N SER A 159 -19.57 11.60 19.04
CA SER A 159 -18.50 12.57 18.75
C SER A 159 -17.36 12.03 17.89
N THR A 160 -17.18 10.71 17.85
CA THR A 160 -16.09 10.05 17.12
C THR A 160 -16.59 9.10 16.03
N GLY A 161 -17.88 8.77 16.02
CA GLY A 161 -18.46 7.68 15.23
C GLY A 161 -18.04 6.27 15.68
N GLN A 162 -17.16 6.15 16.69
CA GLN A 162 -16.61 4.87 17.13
C GLN A 162 -17.71 3.94 17.60
N THR A 163 -17.83 2.78 16.95
CA THR A 163 -18.85 1.77 17.19
C THR A 163 -18.23 0.40 17.33
N SER A 164 -18.61 -0.32 18.38
CA SER A 164 -18.12 -1.66 18.64
C SER A 164 -19.28 -2.63 18.85
N ILE A 165 -19.11 -3.85 18.35
CA ILE A 165 -19.98 -5.00 18.57
C ILE A 165 -19.24 -6.00 19.46
N SER A 166 -19.90 -6.48 20.52
CA SER A 166 -19.38 -7.55 21.37
C SER A 166 -20.34 -8.73 21.39
N LEU A 167 -19.80 -9.95 21.30
CA LEU A 167 -20.51 -11.21 21.46
C LEU A 167 -20.08 -11.82 22.79
N ASN A 168 -21.03 -12.01 23.71
CA ASN A 168 -20.78 -12.64 25.01
C ASN A 168 -19.59 -11.99 25.75
N ASN A 169 -19.58 -10.66 25.86
CA ASN A 169 -18.50 -9.80 26.37
C ASN A 169 -17.21 -9.70 25.52
N ARG A 170 -16.99 -10.59 24.53
CA ARG A 170 -15.83 -10.47 23.65
C ARG A 170 -16.07 -9.38 22.60
N LYS A 171 -15.27 -8.31 22.59
CA LYS A 171 -15.31 -7.29 21.52
C LYS A 171 -14.86 -7.93 20.20
N THR A 172 -15.67 -7.78 19.16
CA THR A 172 -15.49 -8.42 17.84
C THR A 172 -15.44 -7.42 16.68
N SER A 173 -15.78 -6.15 16.93
CA SER A 173 -15.61 -5.05 15.98
C SER A 173 -15.24 -3.76 16.72
N ASP A 174 -14.64 -2.80 16.00
CA ASP A 174 -14.29 -1.48 16.53
C ASP A 174 -14.09 -0.48 15.38
N ASP A 175 -15.19 -0.08 14.74
CA ASP A 175 -15.20 0.66 13.48
C ASP A 175 -15.81 2.06 13.64
N VAL A 176 -15.51 2.96 12.70
CA VAL A 176 -16.11 4.31 12.67
C VAL A 176 -17.29 4.29 11.70
N ILE A 177 -18.49 4.58 12.21
CA ILE A 177 -19.69 4.72 11.37
C ILE A 177 -20.41 6.04 11.68
N PRO A 178 -21.26 6.54 10.77
CA PRO A 178 -21.88 7.86 10.93
C PRO A 178 -22.76 8.00 12.18
N THR A 179 -23.03 9.26 12.53
CA THR A 179 -23.95 9.64 13.62
C THR A 179 -25.33 9.02 13.43
N ASN A 180 -25.95 8.56 14.51
CA ASN A 180 -27.32 8.08 14.44
C ASN A 180 -28.30 9.27 14.36
N THR A 181 -29.03 9.39 13.26
CA THR A 181 -30.07 10.41 13.06
C THR A 181 -31.49 9.86 13.24
N ASP A 182 -31.60 8.58 13.60
CA ASP A 182 -32.82 7.80 13.54
C ASP A 182 -33.32 7.46 14.94
N SER A 183 -34.52 7.92 15.29
CA SER A 183 -35.16 7.63 16.58
C SER A 183 -36.05 6.39 16.52
N VAL A 184 -36.38 5.88 15.33
CA VAL A 184 -37.35 4.82 15.11
C VAL A 184 -36.76 3.47 15.50
N ILE A 185 -37.60 2.61 16.07
CA ILE A 185 -37.21 1.25 16.44
C ILE A 185 -38.19 0.24 15.83
N TYR A 186 -37.68 -0.59 14.94
CA TYR A 186 -38.27 -1.84 14.49
C TYR A 186 -37.54 -3.01 15.16
N VAL A 187 -38.28 -3.98 15.67
CA VAL A 187 -37.72 -5.23 16.20
C VAL A 187 -38.13 -6.38 15.30
N GLY A 188 -37.16 -7.10 14.74
CA GLY A 188 -37.41 -8.20 13.83
C GLY A 188 -37.54 -7.82 12.34
N ALA A 189 -37.31 -6.56 11.96
CA ALA A 189 -37.35 -6.09 10.57
C ALA A 189 -36.54 -4.80 10.39
N TYR A 190 -36.22 -4.45 9.14
CA TYR A 190 -35.72 -3.12 8.73
C TYR A 190 -36.77 -2.46 7.84
N GLN A 191 -37.31 -1.32 8.27
CA GLN A 191 -38.40 -0.63 7.56
C GLN A 191 -39.62 -1.52 7.24
N GLY A 192 -39.88 -2.56 8.05
CA GLY A 192 -40.94 -3.55 7.81
C GLY A 192 -40.61 -4.64 6.78
N GLY A 193 -39.39 -4.66 6.22
CA GLY A 193 -38.89 -5.70 5.32
C GLY A 193 -37.65 -6.43 5.85
N ASN A 194 -37.14 -7.40 5.08
CA ASN A 194 -35.94 -8.20 5.41
C ASN A 194 -35.99 -8.77 6.83
N GLY A 195 -37.09 -9.43 7.17
CA GLY A 195 -37.38 -9.75 8.56
C GLY A 195 -36.54 -10.88 9.13
N LEU A 196 -36.70 -11.07 10.44
CA LEU A 196 -35.83 -11.91 11.23
C LEU A 196 -36.23 -13.38 11.19
N ASN A 197 -35.24 -14.25 11.04
CA ASN A 197 -35.32 -15.68 11.28
C ASN A 197 -34.45 -16.00 12.51
N GLY A 198 -35.10 -16.19 13.65
CA GLY A 198 -34.40 -16.36 14.92
C GLY A 198 -35.27 -16.04 16.13
N SER A 199 -34.69 -16.05 17.32
CA SER A 199 -35.41 -15.74 18.55
C SER A 199 -34.76 -14.59 19.31
N ILE A 200 -35.57 -13.68 19.87
CA ILE A 200 -35.10 -12.60 20.75
C ILE A 200 -35.71 -12.81 22.16
N GLY A 201 -34.85 -12.85 23.18
CA GLY A 201 -35.25 -12.94 24.58
C GLY A 201 -35.42 -11.56 25.23
N GLU A 202 -34.48 -10.66 24.97
CA GLU A 202 -34.40 -9.36 25.65
C GLU A 202 -33.71 -8.29 24.83
N ILE A 203 -34.17 -7.04 24.94
CA ILE A 203 -33.55 -5.86 24.33
C ILE A 203 -33.43 -4.76 25.38
N LEU A 204 -32.24 -4.17 25.52
CA LEU A 204 -32.00 -2.98 26.35
C LEU A 204 -31.35 -1.89 25.49
N ILE A 205 -31.82 -0.65 25.61
CA ILE A 205 -31.20 0.51 24.92
C ILE A 205 -30.96 1.63 25.93
N PHE A 206 -29.70 2.01 26.09
CA PHE A 206 -29.24 3.10 26.93
C PHE A 206 -28.88 4.33 26.08
N GLU A 207 -29.23 5.53 26.53
CA GLU A 207 -28.90 6.80 25.86
C GLU A 207 -27.47 7.32 26.12
N ARG A 208 -26.56 6.41 26.43
CA ARG A 208 -25.14 6.69 26.68
C ARG A 208 -24.28 5.47 26.43
N ALA A 209 -22.99 5.70 26.22
CA ALA A 209 -21.98 4.66 26.28
C ALA A 209 -21.75 4.26 27.75
N LEU A 210 -22.04 3.01 28.11
CA LEU A 210 -21.83 2.50 29.46
C LEU A 210 -20.33 2.41 29.79
N THR A 211 -20.00 2.54 31.08
CA THR A 211 -18.65 2.28 31.59
C THR A 211 -18.42 0.77 31.73
N ALA A 212 -17.16 0.32 31.84
CA ALA A 212 -16.84 -1.10 31.99
C ALA A 212 -17.50 -1.75 33.23
N GLY A 213 -17.64 -1.01 34.34
CA GLY A 213 -18.33 -1.50 35.53
C GLY A 213 -19.85 -1.66 35.34
N GLU A 214 -20.46 -0.76 34.57
CA GLU A 214 -21.89 -0.83 34.25
C GLU A 214 -22.19 -1.89 33.19
N GLU A 215 -21.33 -2.02 32.18
CA GLU A 215 -21.37 -3.12 31.21
C GLU A 215 -21.31 -4.48 31.93
N LEU A 216 -20.37 -4.66 32.87
CA LEU A 216 -20.29 -5.86 33.70
C LEU A 216 -21.58 -6.14 34.47
N SER A 217 -22.22 -5.11 35.04
CA SER A 217 -23.48 -5.28 35.77
C SER A 217 -24.62 -5.79 34.87
N VAL A 218 -24.81 -5.15 33.71
CA VAL A 218 -25.85 -5.55 32.74
C VAL A 218 -25.57 -6.93 32.15
N GLU A 219 -24.31 -7.21 31.82
CA GLU A 219 -23.93 -8.49 31.26
C GLU A 219 -24.09 -9.63 32.25
N ARG A 220 -23.67 -9.47 33.51
CA ARG A 220 -23.94 -10.49 34.54
C ARG A 220 -25.42 -10.82 34.61
N TYR A 221 -26.27 -9.80 34.64
CA TYR A 221 -27.72 -10.01 34.63
C TYR A 221 -28.19 -10.84 33.41
N LEU A 222 -27.81 -10.45 32.19
CA LEU A 222 -28.27 -11.13 30.97
C LEU A 222 -27.71 -12.55 30.85
N HIS A 223 -26.42 -12.73 31.14
CA HIS A 223 -25.74 -14.02 31.08
C HIS A 223 -26.28 -15.00 32.13
N ASP A 224 -26.43 -14.57 33.38
CA ASP A 224 -26.98 -15.40 34.45
C ASP A 224 -28.45 -15.76 34.17
N ARG A 225 -29.23 -14.79 33.67
CA ARG A 225 -30.66 -15.00 33.38
C ARG A 225 -30.87 -16.05 32.29
N TYR A 226 -30.19 -15.92 31.15
CA TYR A 226 -30.38 -16.81 30.00
C TYR A 226 -29.44 -18.03 30.00
N THR A 227 -28.56 -18.16 30.99
CA THR A 227 -27.58 -19.25 31.06
C THR A 227 -26.70 -19.28 29.81
N ILE A 228 -26.23 -18.10 29.39
CA ILE A 228 -25.31 -17.93 28.27
C ILE A 228 -23.93 -17.65 28.87
N GLU A 229 -22.89 -18.35 28.43
CA GLU A 229 -21.54 -18.15 28.96
C GLU A 229 -21.02 -16.74 28.64
N ARG A 230 -20.47 -16.05 29.65
CA ARG A 230 -19.83 -14.74 29.50
C ARG A 230 -18.33 -14.91 29.38
N ALA A 231 -17.71 -14.35 28.33
CA ALA A 231 -16.26 -14.31 28.24
C ALA A 231 -15.67 -13.50 29.41
N PRO A 232 -14.54 -13.95 30.00
CA PRO A 232 -13.89 -13.23 31.09
C PRO A 232 -13.43 -11.84 30.65
N ASP A 233 -13.47 -10.87 31.57
CA ASP A 233 -12.94 -9.54 31.29
C ASP A 233 -11.43 -9.59 31.03
N PRO A 234 -10.90 -8.77 30.11
CA PRO A 234 -9.47 -8.66 29.94
C PRO A 234 -8.84 -8.20 31.26
N PRO A 235 -7.70 -8.76 31.67
CA PRO A 235 -7.01 -8.31 32.87
C PRO A 235 -6.70 -6.81 32.76
N LYS A 236 -6.85 -6.07 33.87
CA LYS A 236 -6.51 -4.65 33.91
C LYS A 236 -5.05 -4.47 33.48
N PRO A 237 -4.75 -3.48 32.61
CA PRO A 237 -3.38 -3.26 32.17
C PRO A 237 -2.52 -2.89 33.38
N MET A 238 -1.41 -3.60 33.55
CA MET A 238 -0.46 -3.36 34.65
C MET A 238 0.70 -2.47 34.21
N ILE A 239 0.95 -2.43 32.90
CA ILE A 239 2.01 -1.66 32.27
C ILE A 239 1.40 -0.91 31.08
N ARG A 240 1.71 0.37 30.96
CA ARG A 240 1.43 1.18 29.77
C ARG A 240 2.72 1.35 28.96
N PHE A 241 2.80 0.71 27.80
CA PHE A 241 3.96 0.81 26.93
C PHE A 241 4.03 2.18 26.23
N THR A 242 5.22 2.77 26.22
CA THR A 242 5.53 4.03 25.52
C THR A 242 6.41 3.79 24.30
N ALA A 243 7.13 2.68 24.26
CA ALA A 243 7.78 2.15 23.06
C ALA A 243 7.86 0.62 23.20
N ALA A 244 7.44 -0.11 22.18
CA ALA A 244 7.62 -1.56 22.13
C ALA A 244 7.64 -2.00 20.67
N PRO A 245 8.42 -3.04 20.32
CA PRO A 245 8.40 -3.55 18.96
C PRO A 245 7.04 -4.18 18.64
N ARG A 246 6.76 -4.38 17.36
CA ARG A 246 5.57 -5.10 16.88
C ARG A 246 5.98 -6.44 16.28
N SER A 247 5.09 -7.43 16.31
CA SER A 247 5.37 -8.66 15.58
C SER A 247 5.57 -8.38 14.09
N LEU A 248 6.43 -9.15 13.44
CA LEU A 248 6.86 -8.97 12.04
C LEU A 248 7.58 -7.64 11.74
N GLN A 249 7.89 -6.84 12.75
CA GLN A 249 8.55 -5.55 12.54
C GLN A 249 9.94 -5.73 11.96
N VAL A 250 10.21 -5.03 10.85
CA VAL A 250 11.59 -4.74 10.44
C VAL A 250 12.04 -3.54 11.25
N ILE A 251 13.12 -3.70 12.00
CA ILE A 251 13.84 -2.60 12.65
C ILE A 251 15.05 -2.29 11.75
N HIS A 252 15.32 -1.03 11.48
CA HIS A 252 16.49 -0.70 10.67
C HIS A 252 17.73 -1.21 11.38
N TRP A 253 18.67 -1.83 10.68
CA TRP A 253 19.78 -2.54 11.32
C TRP A 253 20.67 -1.66 12.21
N ARG A 254 20.71 -0.35 11.99
CA ARG A 254 21.41 0.62 12.88
C ARG A 254 20.62 1.00 14.14
N ASP A 255 19.38 0.53 14.27
CA ASP A 255 18.50 0.86 15.39
C ASP A 255 18.41 -0.28 16.40
N PRO A 256 18.28 0.04 17.70
CA PRO A 256 18.17 -0.98 18.72
C PRO A 256 16.72 -1.47 18.85
N ILE A 257 16.56 -2.71 19.31
CA ILE A 257 15.26 -3.20 19.77
C ILE A 257 15.03 -2.62 21.16
N SER A 258 13.95 -1.85 21.32
CA SER A 258 13.64 -1.16 22.58
C SER A 258 12.23 -1.50 23.08
N VAL A 259 12.16 -1.89 24.35
CA VAL A 259 10.92 -2.03 25.12
C VAL A 259 10.96 -1.01 26.24
N ARG A 260 9.92 -0.19 26.37
CA ARG A 260 9.77 0.84 27.39
C ARG A 260 8.31 0.95 27.81
N GLY A 261 8.06 1.00 29.11
CA GLY A 261 6.73 1.18 29.67
C GLY A 261 6.74 1.81 31.05
N VAL A 262 5.57 2.26 31.48
CA VAL A 262 5.31 2.79 32.82
C VAL A 262 4.42 1.81 33.55
N VAL A 263 4.82 1.42 34.76
CA VAL A 263 3.98 0.59 35.65
C VAL A 263 2.80 1.43 36.11
N ILE A 264 1.59 0.90 36.01
CA ILE A 264 0.34 1.60 36.36
C ILE A 264 -0.49 0.84 37.41
N SER A 265 0.13 -0.15 38.06
CA SER A 265 -0.51 -0.92 39.12
C SER A 265 0.50 -1.27 40.22
N ASP A 266 0.14 -0.97 41.47
CA ASP A 266 0.94 -1.36 42.65
C ASP A 266 0.85 -2.86 42.97
N SER A 267 0.08 -3.63 42.19
CA SER A 267 -0.01 -5.09 42.33
C SER A 267 1.14 -5.84 41.65
N VAL A 268 2.05 -5.14 40.96
CA VAL A 268 3.25 -5.71 40.34
C VAL A 268 4.27 -6.05 41.42
N ASP A 269 4.49 -7.34 41.68
CA ASP A 269 5.60 -7.80 42.52
C ASP A 269 6.90 -7.89 41.72
N GLU A 270 6.80 -8.27 40.45
CA GLU A 270 7.94 -8.30 39.56
C GLU A 270 7.53 -8.06 38.11
N ALA A 271 8.35 -7.30 37.37
CA ALA A 271 8.28 -7.21 35.93
C ALA A 271 9.58 -7.71 35.30
N LEU A 272 9.47 -8.59 34.31
CA LEU A 272 10.56 -9.10 33.50
C LEU A 272 10.39 -8.61 32.06
N ILE A 273 11.45 -8.07 31.49
CA ILE A 273 11.57 -7.84 30.06
C ILE A 273 12.58 -8.84 29.53
N GLU A 274 12.17 -9.62 28.54
CA GLU A 274 13.03 -10.60 27.88
C GLU A 274 13.11 -10.29 26.38
N ILE A 275 14.33 -10.28 25.84
CA ILE A 275 14.59 -10.22 24.41
C ILE A 275 15.37 -11.47 24.04
N ARG A 276 14.86 -12.22 23.07
CA ARG A 276 15.46 -13.42 22.53
C ARG A 276 15.90 -13.20 21.09
N ARG A 277 16.96 -13.90 20.68
CA ARG A 277 17.46 -14.00 19.32
C ARG A 277 17.45 -15.47 18.94
N ASP A 278 16.73 -15.82 17.87
CA ASP A 278 16.59 -17.20 17.37
C ASP A 278 16.20 -18.22 18.46
N GLY A 279 15.37 -17.77 19.42
CA GLY A 279 14.92 -18.57 20.57
C GLY A 279 15.79 -18.44 21.82
N ASP A 280 17.04 -17.99 21.69
CA ASP A 280 17.97 -17.84 22.82
C ASP A 280 17.81 -16.48 23.50
N THR A 281 17.70 -16.48 24.82
CA THR A 281 17.61 -15.24 25.61
C THR A 281 18.93 -14.50 25.60
N ILE A 282 18.93 -13.31 24.96
CA ILE A 282 20.12 -12.45 24.87
C ILE A 282 20.07 -11.29 25.86
N VAL A 283 18.88 -10.86 26.27
CA VAL A 283 18.71 -9.82 27.29
C VAL A 283 17.56 -10.19 28.20
N THR A 284 17.80 -10.10 29.51
CA THR A 284 16.75 -10.11 30.53
C THR A 284 16.95 -8.92 31.46
N ARG A 285 15.87 -8.16 31.71
CA ARG A 285 15.83 -7.10 32.70
C ARG A 285 14.72 -7.37 33.70
N ARG A 286 15.09 -7.34 34.99
CA ARG A 286 14.22 -7.67 36.12
C ARG A 286 14.01 -6.43 36.98
N TYR A 287 12.75 -6.12 37.26
CA TYR A 287 12.31 -5.04 38.13
C TYR A 287 11.53 -5.64 39.28
N VAL A 288 12.09 -5.57 40.49
CA VAL A 288 11.48 -6.15 41.70
C VAL A 288 10.71 -5.07 42.45
N ARG A 289 9.43 -5.36 42.72
CA ARG A 289 8.46 -4.51 43.42
C ARG A 289 8.40 -3.07 42.89
N PRO A 290 8.30 -2.86 41.55
CA PRO A 290 8.14 -1.51 41.01
C PRO A 290 6.81 -0.92 41.45
N LYS A 291 6.77 0.40 41.64
CA LYS A 291 5.59 1.17 42.02
C LYS A 291 4.88 1.73 40.80
N SER A 292 3.60 2.04 40.97
CA SER A 292 2.86 2.82 39.97
C SER A 292 3.59 4.14 39.70
N GLY A 293 3.92 4.41 38.43
CA GLY A 293 4.75 5.53 37.99
C GLY A 293 6.17 5.14 37.57
N ASP A 294 6.69 4.00 38.03
CA ASP A 294 8.04 3.55 37.68
C ASP A 294 8.16 3.21 36.18
N THR A 295 9.31 3.54 35.60
CA THR A 295 9.63 3.17 34.21
C THR A 295 10.40 1.87 34.17
N ILE A 296 9.92 0.93 33.35
CA ILE A 296 10.67 -0.26 32.96
C ILE A 296 11.18 -0.09 31.53
N PHE A 297 12.40 -0.53 31.26
CA PHE A 297 12.96 -0.45 29.91
C PHE A 297 14.07 -1.48 29.65
N CYS A 298 14.22 -1.83 28.39
CA CYS A 298 15.29 -2.69 27.89
C CYS A 298 15.59 -2.29 26.45
N THR A 299 16.87 -2.17 26.12
CA THR A 299 17.34 -1.79 24.78
C THR A 299 18.52 -2.67 24.41
N THR A 300 18.54 -3.23 23.20
CA THR A 300 19.69 -3.98 22.67
C THR A 300 20.76 -3.03 22.13
N THR A 301 22.00 -3.49 22.01
CA THR A 301 23.01 -2.77 21.21
C THR A 301 22.73 -3.04 19.72
N PRO A 302 22.64 -2.02 18.85
CA PRO A 302 22.54 -2.25 17.41
C PRO A 302 23.79 -2.95 16.87
N PRO A 303 23.67 -3.80 15.83
CA PRO A 303 24.84 -4.34 15.15
C PRO A 303 25.70 -3.22 14.54
N GLN A 304 27.02 -3.41 14.56
CA GLN A 304 27.98 -2.46 13.99
C GLN A 304 28.02 -2.50 12.46
N PHE A 305 27.64 -3.63 11.86
CA PHE A 305 27.63 -3.86 10.43
C PHE A 305 26.23 -4.22 9.95
N ARG A 306 25.97 -3.99 8.66
CA ARG A 306 24.73 -4.44 8.03
C ARG A 306 24.64 -5.96 8.20
N PRO A 307 23.53 -6.48 8.77
CA PRO A 307 23.39 -7.89 9.02
C PRO A 307 23.44 -8.64 7.70
N GLN A 308 24.38 -9.58 7.61
CA GLN A 308 24.33 -10.69 6.67
C GLN A 308 23.82 -11.89 7.48
N GLY A 309 22.59 -12.30 7.21
CA GLY A 309 21.96 -13.42 7.89
C GLY A 309 20.52 -13.14 8.31
N ARG A 310 19.76 -14.22 8.31
CA ARG A 310 18.34 -14.27 8.64
C ARG A 310 18.20 -14.52 10.14
N VAL A 311 17.95 -13.45 10.91
CA VAL A 311 17.88 -13.51 12.38
C VAL A 311 16.52 -13.02 12.85
N SER A 312 15.85 -13.83 13.67
CA SER A 312 14.57 -13.49 14.27
C SER A 312 14.74 -13.10 15.73
N TYR A 313 14.10 -12.03 16.15
CA TYR A 313 14.02 -11.60 17.53
C TYR A 313 12.59 -11.71 18.05
N SER A 314 12.47 -11.98 19.34
CA SER A 314 11.22 -11.82 20.07
C SER A 314 11.45 -10.97 21.31
N ALA A 315 10.47 -10.16 21.68
CA ALA A 315 10.48 -9.38 22.90
C ALA A 315 9.20 -9.67 23.69
N ALA A 316 9.33 -9.91 24.98
CA ALA A 316 8.21 -10.16 25.88
C ALA A 316 8.35 -9.34 27.16
N VAL A 317 7.21 -8.93 27.72
CA VAL A 317 7.14 -8.40 29.07
C VAL A 317 6.16 -9.23 29.87
N THR A 318 6.65 -9.83 30.95
CA THR A 318 5.85 -10.66 31.84
C THR A 318 5.86 -10.10 33.26
N VAL A 319 4.76 -10.25 33.97
CA VAL A 319 4.57 -9.69 35.31
C VAL A 319 4.12 -10.76 36.28
N ARG A 320 4.79 -10.85 37.44
CA ARG A 320 4.28 -11.58 38.59
C ARG A 320 3.58 -10.61 39.53
N ARG A 321 2.39 -10.98 39.99
CA ARG A 321 1.61 -10.19 40.95
C ARG A 321 1.99 -10.52 42.38
N VAL A 322 1.79 -9.56 43.27
CA VAL A 322 1.91 -9.78 44.72
C VAL A 322 1.02 -10.96 45.14
N GLY A 323 1.61 -11.92 45.86
CA GLY A 323 0.92 -13.12 46.33
C GLY A 323 0.68 -14.20 45.27
N ARG A 324 1.21 -14.07 44.05
CA ARG A 324 1.17 -15.11 43.01
C ARG A 324 2.56 -15.66 42.70
N THR A 325 2.62 -16.92 42.27
CA THR A 325 3.84 -17.57 41.79
C THR A 325 3.97 -17.55 40.26
N SER A 326 2.85 -17.40 39.55
CA SER A 326 2.80 -17.37 38.08
C SER A 326 3.04 -15.97 37.50
N TYR A 327 3.53 -15.91 36.26
CA TYR A 327 3.68 -14.69 35.49
C TYR A 327 2.56 -14.55 34.45
N ASP A 328 2.04 -13.33 34.31
CA ASP A 328 1.12 -12.94 33.25
C ASP A 328 1.91 -12.23 32.12
N THR A 329 1.68 -12.57 30.86
CA THR A 329 2.27 -11.85 29.71
C THR A 329 1.53 -10.54 29.46
N MET A 330 2.23 -9.42 29.61
CA MET A 330 1.71 -8.07 29.37
C MET A 330 1.94 -7.59 27.95
N PHE A 331 2.99 -8.08 27.30
CA PHE A 331 3.36 -7.75 25.92
C PHE A 331 4.16 -8.90 25.32
N GLN A 332 3.94 -9.13 24.03
CA GLN A 332 4.75 -10.04 23.23
C GLN A 332 4.80 -9.54 21.79
N ALA A 333 5.99 -9.58 21.20
CA ALA A 333 6.23 -9.40 19.79
C ALA A 333 7.23 -10.45 19.31
N THR A 334 6.95 -11.05 18.15
CA THR A 334 7.74 -12.13 17.54
C THR A 334 8.10 -11.81 16.10
N ASP A 335 9.09 -12.51 15.55
CA ASP A 335 9.51 -12.33 14.15
C ASP A 335 9.96 -10.90 13.83
N ILE A 336 10.56 -10.24 14.82
CA ILE A 336 11.20 -8.95 14.66
C ILE A 336 12.55 -9.21 13.98
N THR A 337 12.88 -8.46 12.94
CA THR A 337 14.14 -8.65 12.21
C THR A 337 14.87 -7.34 12.00
N PRO A 338 16.18 -7.27 12.28
CA PRO A 338 17.04 -6.21 11.75
C PRO A 338 17.04 -6.30 10.22
N GLY A 339 16.94 -5.16 9.54
CA GLY A 339 16.91 -5.12 8.08
C GLY A 339 17.05 -3.72 7.52
N ILE A 340 16.67 -3.57 6.26
CA ILE A 340 16.62 -2.28 5.56
C ILE A 340 15.20 -1.91 5.18
N ALA A 341 14.98 -0.64 4.84
CA ALA A 341 13.73 -0.18 4.27
C ALA A 341 13.98 0.57 2.96
N PHE A 342 13.14 0.32 1.96
CA PHE A 342 13.09 1.09 0.73
C PHE A 342 11.64 1.43 0.38
N SER A 343 11.48 2.45 -0.45
CA SER A 343 10.16 2.88 -0.92
C SER A 343 9.99 2.58 -2.39
N VAL A 344 8.76 2.25 -2.79
CA VAL A 344 8.34 2.21 -4.19
C VAL A 344 7.19 3.19 -4.37
N ASN A 345 7.12 3.86 -5.51
CA ASN A 345 6.00 4.72 -5.86
C ASN A 345 5.81 4.73 -7.40
N GLY A 346 4.66 5.20 -7.87
CA GLY A 346 4.34 5.32 -9.28
C GLY A 346 2.93 4.83 -9.64
N GLN A 347 2.78 4.18 -10.80
CA GLN A 347 1.47 3.71 -11.28
C GLN A 347 1.35 2.18 -11.36
N SER A 348 0.56 1.64 -12.29
CA SER A 348 0.26 0.21 -12.38
C SER A 348 1.50 -0.67 -12.42
N ASN A 349 2.51 -0.36 -13.24
CA ASN A 349 3.76 -1.13 -13.29
C ASN A 349 4.58 -1.11 -11.98
N SER A 350 4.30 -0.17 -11.06
CA SER A 350 4.90 -0.18 -9.72
C SER A 350 4.20 -1.15 -8.75
N ILE A 351 2.94 -1.51 -9.00
CA ILE A 351 2.11 -2.31 -8.08
C ILE A 351 1.54 -3.60 -8.68
N PHE A 352 1.70 -3.81 -9.99
CA PHE A 352 1.12 -4.96 -10.67
C PHE A 352 1.64 -6.26 -10.06
N GLY A 353 0.72 -7.17 -9.79
CA GLY A 353 0.96 -8.39 -9.06
C GLY A 353 1.31 -9.57 -9.96
N ASP A 354 1.85 -10.59 -9.31
CA ASP A 354 2.00 -11.94 -9.82
C ASP A 354 1.77 -12.89 -8.63
N ALA A 355 0.62 -13.56 -8.63
CA ALA A 355 0.23 -14.48 -7.57
C ALA A 355 1.08 -15.75 -7.51
N SER A 356 1.92 -16.02 -8.51
CA SER A 356 2.86 -17.15 -8.50
C SER A 356 4.12 -16.88 -7.67
N VAL A 357 4.39 -15.62 -7.30
CA VAL A 357 5.57 -15.25 -6.52
C VAL A 357 5.38 -15.61 -5.06
N SER A 358 6.13 -16.59 -4.58
CA SER A 358 6.14 -16.96 -3.15
C SER A 358 6.75 -15.84 -2.30
N THR A 359 6.11 -15.50 -1.19
CA THR A 359 6.63 -14.52 -0.25
C THR A 359 7.73 -15.11 0.63
N SER A 360 8.90 -14.48 0.66
CA SER A 360 9.92 -14.75 1.67
C SER A 360 9.44 -14.34 3.07
N VAL A 361 9.71 -15.20 4.07
CA VAL A 361 9.51 -14.86 5.49
C VAL A 361 10.46 -13.78 5.99
N TRP A 362 11.26 -13.13 5.14
CA TRP A 362 12.09 -11.95 5.46
C TRP A 362 11.70 -10.70 4.65
N ALA A 363 10.68 -10.83 3.80
CA ALA A 363 10.06 -9.72 3.08
C ALA A 363 8.87 -9.19 3.89
N ARG A 364 8.88 -7.90 4.21
CA ARG A 364 7.81 -7.25 4.96
C ARG A 364 7.29 -6.02 4.24
N THR A 365 6.04 -5.67 4.57
CA THR A 365 5.44 -4.38 4.27
C THR A 365 4.74 -3.81 5.50
N PHE A 366 4.23 -2.59 5.38
CA PHE A 366 3.57 -1.87 6.46
C PHE A 366 2.30 -1.19 5.98
N GLY A 367 1.16 -1.60 6.54
CA GLY A 367 -0.18 -1.13 6.18
C GLY A 367 -0.58 -1.40 4.73
N GLY A 368 -1.84 -1.14 4.41
CA GLY A 368 -2.42 -1.25 3.08
C GLY A 368 -1.94 -0.17 2.12
N ASN A 369 -1.56 -0.54 0.90
CA ASN A 369 -1.33 0.43 -0.17
C ASN A 369 -2.61 1.27 -0.42
N PHE A 370 -2.44 2.60 -0.49
CA PHE A 370 -3.49 3.61 -0.64
C PHE A 370 -4.71 3.44 0.29
N SER A 371 -4.45 3.10 1.55
CA SER A 371 -5.47 3.00 2.60
C SER A 371 -5.84 4.36 3.17
N GLN A 372 -7.15 4.60 3.35
CA GLN A 372 -7.68 5.78 4.03
C GLN A 372 -7.87 5.56 5.54
N SER A 373 -7.62 4.35 6.04
CA SER A 373 -7.84 4.01 7.45
C SER A 373 -6.61 4.35 8.29
N PRO A 374 -6.70 5.25 9.29
CA PRO A 374 -5.59 5.52 10.20
C PRO A 374 -5.19 4.32 11.07
N SER A 375 -6.07 3.32 11.23
CA SER A 375 -5.77 2.12 12.02
C SER A 375 -4.90 1.11 11.26
N ASP A 376 -4.77 1.27 9.94
CA ASP A 376 -4.01 0.39 9.05
C ASP A 376 -2.48 0.57 9.21
N THR A 377 -1.97 0.08 10.34
CA THR A 377 -0.62 0.35 10.85
C THR A 377 0.08 -0.91 11.35
N ALA A 378 -0.23 -2.05 10.72
CA ALA A 378 0.38 -3.34 11.02
C ALA A 378 1.53 -3.68 10.05
N PHE A 379 2.55 -4.36 10.57
CA PHE A 379 3.50 -5.07 9.72
C PHE A 379 2.86 -6.34 9.19
N ALA A 380 3.17 -6.67 7.94
CA ALA A 380 2.71 -7.89 7.29
C ALA A 380 3.83 -8.49 6.44
N LEU A 381 3.70 -9.78 6.13
CA LEU A 381 4.45 -10.38 5.04
C LEU A 381 4.07 -9.68 3.74
N SER A 382 5.05 -9.29 2.91
CA SER A 382 4.77 -8.70 1.61
C SER A 382 4.01 -9.67 0.71
N SER A 383 3.18 -9.17 -0.18
CA SER A 383 2.47 -9.98 -1.18
C SER A 383 2.62 -9.38 -2.57
N ALA A 384 2.49 -10.22 -3.59
CA ALA A 384 2.30 -9.78 -4.97
C ALA A 384 1.02 -10.40 -5.59
N ALA A 385 0.13 -10.99 -4.79
CA ALA A 385 -1.07 -11.64 -5.30
C ALA A 385 -2.08 -10.67 -5.95
N GLY A 386 -2.07 -9.39 -5.54
CA GLY A 386 -2.95 -8.36 -6.07
C GLY A 386 -2.19 -7.13 -6.60
N ASN A 387 -2.89 -6.31 -7.37
CA ASN A 387 -2.36 -5.10 -8.03
C ASN A 387 -2.44 -3.87 -7.10
N GLY A 388 -2.00 -3.99 -5.85
CA GLY A 388 -2.17 -2.98 -4.80
C GLY A 388 -3.18 -3.38 -3.72
N GLY A 389 -3.43 -2.48 -2.76
CA GLY A 389 -4.21 -2.76 -1.55
C GLY A 389 -3.64 -3.85 -0.64
N GLY A 390 -4.07 -3.89 0.63
CA GLY A 390 -3.57 -4.89 1.59
C GLY A 390 -2.03 -4.96 1.65
N PRO A 391 -1.43 -6.14 1.87
CA PRO A 391 0.03 -6.27 1.93
C PRO A 391 0.72 -6.30 0.55
N ASN A 392 0.03 -5.94 -0.53
CA ASN A 392 0.60 -6.07 -1.88
C ASN A 392 1.62 -4.96 -2.17
N VAL A 393 2.84 -5.36 -2.54
CA VAL A 393 3.95 -4.45 -2.87
C VAL A 393 4.27 -4.43 -4.37
N GLY A 394 3.59 -5.23 -5.20
CA GLY A 394 3.90 -5.42 -6.62
C GLY A 394 4.93 -6.54 -6.84
N ALA A 395 4.85 -7.19 -8.00
CA ALA A 395 5.64 -8.38 -8.33
C ALA A 395 7.14 -8.12 -8.31
N TRP A 396 7.62 -7.13 -9.06
CA TRP A 396 9.06 -6.86 -9.16
C TRP A 396 9.67 -6.41 -7.82
N ALA A 397 8.90 -5.67 -7.00
CA ALA A 397 9.34 -5.28 -5.67
C ALA A 397 9.43 -6.48 -4.72
N LEU A 398 8.48 -7.42 -4.81
CA LEU A 398 8.56 -8.67 -4.05
C LEU A 398 9.75 -9.54 -4.52
N TYR A 399 10.04 -9.59 -5.82
CA TYR A 399 11.24 -10.24 -6.34
C TYR A 399 12.51 -9.61 -5.76
N LEU A 400 12.61 -8.27 -5.74
CA LEU A 400 13.73 -7.57 -5.09
C LEU A 400 13.84 -7.95 -3.61
N GLN A 401 12.72 -7.95 -2.85
CA GLN A 401 12.76 -8.35 -1.44
C GLN A 401 13.18 -9.81 -1.25
N ASN A 402 12.75 -10.73 -2.11
CA ASN A 402 13.11 -12.14 -2.07
C ASN A 402 14.60 -12.34 -2.36
N SER A 403 15.14 -11.68 -3.39
CA SER A 403 16.56 -11.72 -3.72
C SER A 403 17.42 -11.15 -2.60
N LEU A 404 17.03 -10.03 -2.00
CA LEU A 404 17.69 -9.48 -0.81
C LEU A 404 17.65 -10.49 0.35
N ALA A 405 16.52 -11.16 0.57
CA ALA A 405 16.41 -12.19 1.59
C ALA A 405 17.31 -13.41 1.31
N GLU A 406 17.51 -13.79 0.06
CA GLU A 406 18.49 -14.81 -0.37
C GLU A 406 19.92 -14.40 -0.05
N GLN A 407 20.25 -13.12 -0.22
CA GLN A 407 21.52 -12.53 0.24
C GLN A 407 21.60 -12.34 1.77
N GLY A 408 20.58 -12.77 2.52
CA GLY A 408 20.55 -12.66 3.98
C GLY A 408 20.20 -11.26 4.50
N ILE A 409 19.49 -10.45 3.71
CA ILE A 409 19.09 -9.08 4.03
C ILE A 409 17.56 -9.01 4.14
N PRO A 410 17.00 -9.02 5.36
CA PRO A 410 15.59 -8.74 5.57
C PRO A 410 15.22 -7.32 5.15
N SER A 411 14.02 -7.13 4.62
CA SER A 411 13.62 -5.87 4.00
C SER A 411 12.18 -5.46 4.30
N LEU A 412 11.97 -4.15 4.42
CA LEU A 412 10.66 -3.51 4.41
C LEU A 412 10.46 -2.74 3.11
N CYS A 413 9.43 -3.06 2.35
CA CYS A 413 8.98 -2.27 1.21
C CYS A 413 7.68 -1.55 1.56
N ILE A 414 7.67 -0.23 1.41
CA ILE A 414 6.45 0.59 1.51
C ILE A 414 6.15 1.14 0.13
N ASN A 415 5.24 0.47 -0.59
CA ASN A 415 4.83 0.88 -1.92
C ASN A 415 3.66 1.87 -1.86
N GLY A 416 3.81 3.04 -2.47
CA GLY A 416 2.81 4.10 -2.58
C GLY A 416 2.14 4.23 -3.96
N GLY A 417 2.46 3.35 -4.91
CA GLY A 417 1.94 3.46 -6.27
C GLY A 417 0.44 3.18 -6.38
N VAL A 418 -0.20 3.77 -7.39
CA VAL A 418 -1.64 3.62 -7.67
C VAL A 418 -1.88 3.54 -9.18
N GLY A 419 -2.58 2.50 -9.65
CA GLY A 419 -2.79 2.23 -11.07
C GLY A 419 -3.45 3.38 -11.85
N GLY A 420 -3.03 3.57 -13.10
CA GLY A 420 -3.64 4.54 -14.02
C GLY A 420 -3.40 6.02 -13.70
N THR A 421 -2.55 6.34 -12.73
CA THR A 421 -2.35 7.71 -12.25
C THR A 421 -1.27 8.47 -13.01
N ARG A 422 -1.50 9.78 -13.15
CA ARG A 422 -0.55 10.75 -13.70
C ARG A 422 0.37 11.29 -12.59
N ILE A 423 1.54 11.79 -12.94
CA ILE A 423 2.54 12.31 -11.98
C ILE A 423 1.98 13.41 -11.06
N GLU A 424 1.08 14.24 -11.55
CA GLU A 424 0.47 15.36 -10.81
C GLU A 424 -0.38 14.88 -9.63
N GLN A 425 -0.96 13.68 -9.72
CA GLN A 425 -1.77 13.07 -8.66
C GLN A 425 -0.92 12.55 -7.49
N HIS A 426 0.39 12.42 -7.70
CA HIS A 426 1.34 12.00 -6.67
C HIS A 426 1.89 13.17 -5.87
N LEU A 427 1.62 14.42 -6.28
CA LEU A 427 2.11 15.59 -5.56
C LEU A 427 1.53 15.64 -4.13
N PRO A 428 2.31 16.14 -3.15
CA PRO A 428 1.80 16.31 -1.79
C PRO A 428 0.65 17.32 -1.76
N ASP A 429 -0.36 17.03 -0.94
CA ASP A 429 -1.36 18.01 -0.54
C ASP A 429 -0.68 19.23 0.11
N ARG A 430 -1.01 20.43 -0.38
CA ARG A 430 -0.38 21.69 0.04
C ARG A 430 -0.73 22.11 1.48
N THR A 431 -1.84 21.60 2.02
CA THR A 431 -2.37 21.96 3.33
C THR A 431 -2.13 20.87 4.37
N ASN A 432 -2.18 19.61 3.96
CA ASN A 432 -2.01 18.46 4.83
C ASN A 432 -1.29 17.31 4.11
N ARG A 433 0.04 17.28 4.22
CA ARG A 433 0.89 16.24 3.62
C ARG A 433 0.57 14.82 4.08
N LEU A 434 -0.17 14.64 5.19
CA LEU A 434 -0.62 13.35 5.71
C LEU A 434 -2.10 13.06 5.42
N ASN A 435 -2.70 13.79 4.46
CA ASN A 435 -4.06 13.55 4.01
C ASN A 435 -4.18 12.14 3.41
N LEU A 436 -4.77 11.22 4.17
CA LEU A 436 -4.92 9.81 3.81
C LEU A 436 -5.77 9.58 2.55
N SER A 437 -6.56 10.58 2.10
CA SER A 437 -7.32 10.51 0.84
C SER A 437 -6.47 10.77 -0.41
N THR A 438 -5.22 11.23 -0.24
CA THR A 438 -4.26 11.50 -1.32
C THR A 438 -3.21 10.39 -1.40
N ILE A 439 -2.68 10.15 -2.61
CA ILE A 439 -1.69 9.09 -2.84
C ILE A 439 -0.44 9.34 -1.99
N TYR A 440 0.08 10.56 -2.05
CA TYR A 440 1.23 10.99 -1.28
C TYR A 440 0.99 10.87 0.23
N GLY A 441 -0.14 11.37 0.73
CA GLY A 441 -0.42 11.39 2.16
C GLY A 441 -0.65 10.01 2.77
N SER A 442 -1.36 9.11 2.07
CA SER A 442 -1.52 7.72 2.50
C SER A 442 -0.19 6.97 2.55
N TRP A 443 0.69 7.19 1.56
CA TRP A 443 2.03 6.62 1.55
C TRP A 443 2.91 7.18 2.67
N LEU A 444 3.01 8.50 2.80
CA LEU A 444 3.85 9.14 3.81
C LEU A 444 3.40 8.78 5.23
N TYR A 445 2.09 8.68 5.47
CA TYR A 445 1.56 8.23 6.74
C TYR A 445 2.09 6.84 7.12
N ARG A 446 2.06 5.87 6.21
CA ARG A 446 2.61 4.52 6.43
C ARG A 446 4.11 4.54 6.66
N VAL A 447 4.85 5.34 5.90
CA VAL A 447 6.30 5.53 6.12
C VAL A 447 6.58 6.03 7.55
N ILE A 448 5.84 7.04 8.03
CA ILE A 448 6.00 7.56 9.40
C ILE A 448 5.60 6.52 10.44
N LYS A 449 4.45 5.86 10.28
CA LYS A 449 3.92 4.90 11.25
C LYS A 449 4.72 3.59 11.32
N SER A 450 5.46 3.25 10.27
CA SER A 450 6.42 2.14 10.29
C SER A 450 7.65 2.44 11.14
N GLY A 451 7.97 3.72 11.37
CA GLY A 451 9.21 4.17 12.00
C GLY A 451 10.38 4.36 11.03
N MET A 452 10.19 4.12 9.72
CA MET A 452 11.28 4.14 8.72
C MET A 452 11.52 5.48 8.02
N ARG A 453 10.76 6.54 8.34
CA ARG A 453 10.90 7.88 7.73
C ARG A 453 12.36 8.34 7.62
N ASN A 454 13.14 8.15 8.68
CA ASN A 454 14.53 8.62 8.75
C ASN A 454 15.55 7.54 8.35
N ARG A 455 15.11 6.45 7.72
CA ARG A 455 15.91 5.25 7.43
C ARG A 455 15.79 4.75 5.98
N ILE A 456 14.89 5.32 5.19
CA ILE A 456 14.77 5.00 3.76
C ILE A 456 15.84 5.77 2.99
N GLU A 457 16.83 5.04 2.46
CA GLU A 457 17.96 5.60 1.70
C GLU A 457 17.71 5.57 0.18
N CYS A 458 16.80 4.71 -0.30
CA CYS A 458 16.47 4.54 -1.71
C CYS A 458 14.95 4.54 -1.96
N LEU A 459 14.52 5.24 -3.01
CA LEU A 459 13.15 5.27 -3.51
C LEU A 459 13.12 4.89 -5.00
N PHE A 460 12.24 3.97 -5.38
CA PHE A 460 12.00 3.60 -6.76
C PHE A 460 10.73 4.28 -7.28
N TRP A 461 10.81 4.90 -8.45
CA TRP A 461 9.71 5.59 -9.12
C TRP A 461 9.45 4.93 -10.48
N TYR A 462 8.29 4.30 -10.63
CA TYR A 462 7.86 3.72 -11.91
C TYR A 462 6.51 4.26 -12.35
N GLN A 463 6.55 5.32 -13.15
CA GLN A 463 5.38 6.02 -13.63
C GLN A 463 5.66 6.74 -14.95
N GLY A 464 4.62 6.96 -15.76
CA GLY A 464 4.66 7.86 -16.90
C GLY A 464 3.66 7.47 -17.98
N GLU A 465 3.15 6.24 -17.97
CA GLU A 465 2.31 5.70 -19.03
C GLU A 465 0.91 6.34 -19.10
N SER A 466 0.51 7.08 -18.06
CA SER A 466 -0.70 7.93 -18.06
C SER A 466 -0.43 9.40 -18.43
N ASN A 467 0.83 9.80 -18.58
CA ASN A 467 1.23 11.15 -18.97
C ASN A 467 1.49 11.24 -20.48
N THR A 468 1.54 12.45 -21.02
CA THR A 468 1.75 12.72 -22.46
C THR A 468 2.89 13.71 -22.68
N SER A 469 3.35 13.87 -23.92
CA SER A 469 4.37 14.87 -24.29
C SER A 469 4.00 16.33 -23.98
N ALA A 470 2.71 16.63 -23.79
CA ALA A 470 2.24 17.98 -23.46
C ALA A 470 2.47 18.33 -21.99
N ASP A 471 2.73 17.32 -21.14
CA ASP A 471 2.93 17.52 -19.72
C ASP A 471 4.35 18.05 -19.44
N ASP A 472 4.48 18.86 -18.39
CA ASP A 472 5.78 19.27 -17.85
C ASP A 472 6.26 18.23 -16.84
N TYR A 473 6.73 17.10 -17.38
CA TYR A 473 7.13 15.96 -16.56
C TYR A 473 8.33 16.27 -15.67
N ILE A 474 9.32 17.02 -16.19
CA ILE A 474 10.53 17.40 -15.45
C ILE A 474 10.17 18.29 -14.25
N SER A 475 9.34 19.32 -14.45
CA SER A 475 8.91 20.20 -13.35
C SER A 475 8.08 19.46 -12.30
N SER A 476 7.17 18.59 -12.73
CA SER A 476 6.37 17.77 -11.81
C SER A 476 7.24 16.80 -11.01
N PHE A 477 8.24 16.19 -11.65
CA PHE A 477 9.22 15.34 -10.99
C PHE A 477 10.10 16.13 -10.02
N ASP A 478 10.54 17.34 -10.36
CA ASP A 478 11.32 18.20 -9.47
C ASP A 478 10.56 18.50 -8.16
N GLN A 479 9.27 18.81 -8.27
CA GLN A 479 8.40 19.03 -7.12
C GLN A 479 8.26 17.77 -6.25
N LEU A 480 8.06 16.60 -6.87
CA LEU A 480 8.01 15.32 -6.16
C LEU A 480 9.33 14.97 -5.48
N ARG A 481 10.44 15.08 -6.20
CA ARG A 481 11.78 14.84 -5.67
C ARG A 481 12.07 15.75 -4.47
N THR A 482 11.75 17.03 -4.57
CA THR A 482 11.89 17.99 -3.47
C THR A 482 11.04 17.60 -2.27
N ALA A 483 9.79 17.21 -2.51
CA ALA A 483 8.88 16.72 -1.47
C ALA A 483 9.41 15.44 -0.78
N TRP A 484 9.89 14.46 -1.53
CA TRP A 484 10.47 13.23 -0.99
C TRP A 484 11.72 13.52 -0.16
N LYS A 485 12.63 14.38 -0.63
CA LYS A 485 13.83 14.77 0.13
C LYS A 485 13.48 15.50 1.44
N GLN A 486 12.42 16.31 1.44
CA GLN A 486 11.93 16.96 2.65
C GLN A 486 11.37 15.95 3.66
N ASP A 487 10.61 14.95 3.18
CA ASP A 487 9.90 14.02 4.05
C ASP A 487 10.69 12.77 4.42
N LEU A 488 11.71 12.41 3.64
CA LEU A 488 12.64 11.31 3.85
C LEU A 488 14.07 11.86 4.03
N PRO A 489 14.47 12.27 5.24
CA PRO A 489 15.75 12.95 5.45
C PRO A 489 16.98 12.10 5.12
N ALA A 490 16.85 10.77 5.13
CA ALA A 490 17.92 9.84 4.80
C ALA A 490 17.94 9.46 3.30
N LEU A 491 17.00 9.93 2.49
CA LEU A 491 16.90 9.56 1.08
C LEU A 491 18.14 10.04 0.33
N GLN A 492 18.94 9.10 -0.17
CA GLN A 492 20.14 9.37 -0.94
C GLN A 492 19.85 9.29 -2.43
N TYR A 493 19.15 8.25 -2.87
CA TYR A 493 18.96 7.94 -4.28
C TYR A 493 17.50 7.75 -4.67
N ILE A 494 17.13 8.22 -5.85
CA ILE A 494 15.85 7.98 -6.50
C ILE A 494 16.12 7.23 -7.82
N VAL A 495 15.62 6.01 -7.92
CA VAL A 495 15.73 5.20 -9.14
C VAL A 495 14.46 5.40 -9.96
N VAL A 496 14.57 6.08 -11.10
CA VAL A 496 13.49 6.28 -12.06
C VAL A 496 13.52 5.16 -13.07
N ILE A 497 12.44 4.39 -13.15
CA ILE A 497 12.27 3.38 -14.19
C ILE A 497 11.62 4.06 -15.40
N GLN A 498 12.43 4.32 -16.43
CA GLN A 498 11.97 4.91 -17.70
C GLN A 498 10.99 3.94 -18.37
N ILE A 499 9.80 4.46 -18.69
CA ILE A 499 8.75 3.68 -19.34
C ILE A 499 9.19 3.24 -20.75
N ARG A 500 8.44 2.32 -21.35
CA ARG A 500 8.55 1.96 -22.78
C ARG A 500 7.22 2.24 -23.47
N PRO A 501 7.13 2.18 -24.82
CA PRO A 501 5.85 2.26 -25.52
C PRO A 501 4.83 1.25 -24.99
N GLY A 502 3.65 1.75 -24.63
CA GLY A 502 2.56 0.96 -24.05
C GLY A 502 1.46 1.82 -23.39
N CYS A 503 0.40 1.15 -22.95
CA CYS A 503 -0.83 1.72 -22.39
C CYS A 503 -1.52 2.72 -23.33
N ALA A 504 -2.46 3.54 -22.84
CA ALA A 504 -3.32 4.39 -23.67
C ALA A 504 -2.73 5.78 -24.01
N GLY A 505 -1.53 6.11 -23.56
CA GLY A 505 -0.93 7.43 -23.78
C GLY A 505 -0.25 7.56 -25.16
N PRO A 506 -0.69 8.48 -26.04
CA PRO A 506 0.09 8.88 -27.19
C PRO A 506 1.23 9.82 -26.76
N ASN A 507 2.28 9.91 -27.57
CA ASN A 507 3.38 10.88 -27.43
C ASN A 507 4.34 10.63 -26.26
N HIS A 508 4.71 9.37 -26.01
CA HIS A 508 5.68 8.99 -24.98
C HIS A 508 7.16 9.22 -25.36
N ALA A 509 7.54 9.46 -26.63
CA ALA A 509 8.95 9.62 -27.01
C ALA A 509 9.62 10.82 -26.30
N LYS A 510 8.97 12.00 -26.33
CA LYS A 510 9.44 13.18 -25.58
C LYS A 510 9.50 12.89 -24.09
N LEU A 511 8.44 12.30 -23.52
CA LEU A 511 8.37 12.00 -22.09
C LEU A 511 9.48 11.05 -21.63
N ARG A 512 9.75 9.99 -22.40
CA ARG A 512 10.86 9.08 -22.09
C ARG A 512 12.20 9.80 -22.16
N ASP A 513 12.40 10.68 -23.13
CA ASP A 513 13.62 11.49 -23.18
C ASP A 513 13.75 12.44 -21.98
N GLU A 514 12.63 13.01 -21.51
CA GLU A 514 12.59 13.79 -20.26
C GLU A 514 13.00 12.92 -19.06
N GLN A 515 12.43 11.71 -18.94
CA GLN A 515 12.83 10.75 -17.91
C GLN A 515 14.32 10.40 -17.97
N ARG A 516 14.89 10.22 -19.18
CA ARG A 516 16.33 10.00 -19.36
C ARG A 516 17.15 11.17 -18.83
N ARG A 517 16.72 12.40 -19.12
CA ARG A 517 17.43 13.63 -18.73
C ARG A 517 17.40 13.85 -17.21
N LEU A 518 16.46 13.27 -16.46
CA LEU A 518 16.43 13.40 -15.00
C LEU A 518 17.75 12.97 -14.34
N GLY A 519 18.39 11.90 -14.82
CA GLY A 519 19.70 11.45 -14.32
C GLY A 519 20.88 12.36 -14.70
N LEU A 520 20.67 13.30 -15.64
CA LEU A 520 21.64 14.36 -15.97
C LEU A 520 21.41 15.62 -15.13
N LEU A 521 20.14 15.91 -14.83
CA LEU A 521 19.72 17.09 -14.08
C LEU A 521 19.95 16.93 -12.58
N TYR A 522 19.84 15.71 -12.05
CA TYR A 522 19.88 15.44 -10.62
C TYR A 522 20.90 14.35 -10.29
N LYS A 523 21.92 14.72 -9.50
CA LYS A 523 23.01 13.81 -9.07
C LYS A 523 22.56 12.61 -8.23
N ASP A 524 21.40 12.72 -7.61
CA ASP A 524 20.76 11.73 -6.75
C ASP A 524 19.71 10.90 -7.50
N VAL A 525 19.60 11.07 -8.82
CA VAL A 525 18.67 10.32 -9.66
C VAL A 525 19.45 9.37 -10.56
N ILE A 526 19.03 8.10 -10.55
CA ILE A 526 19.48 7.08 -11.49
C ILE A 526 18.30 6.73 -12.39
N VAL A 527 18.53 6.62 -13.69
CA VAL A 527 17.48 6.24 -14.64
C VAL A 527 17.78 4.85 -15.19
N HIS A 528 16.80 3.97 -15.08
CA HIS A 528 16.86 2.58 -15.52
C HIS A 528 15.79 2.31 -16.57
N ALA A 529 16.13 1.66 -17.67
CA ALA A 529 15.18 1.36 -18.74
C ALA A 529 14.33 0.14 -18.41
N ALA A 530 13.02 0.23 -18.57
CA ALA A 530 12.16 -0.95 -18.66
C ALA A 530 12.14 -1.56 -20.08
N SER A 531 12.70 -0.85 -21.06
CA SER A 531 12.88 -1.36 -22.43
C SER A 531 13.74 -2.62 -22.43
N GLY A 532 13.43 -3.59 -23.29
CA GLY A 532 14.15 -4.86 -23.36
C GLY A 532 13.69 -5.93 -22.36
N LEU A 533 12.87 -5.57 -21.34
CA LEU A 533 12.24 -6.56 -20.47
C LEU A 533 11.27 -7.46 -21.27
N PRO A 534 11.22 -8.77 -21.00
CA PRO A 534 10.36 -9.72 -21.70
C PRO A 534 8.90 -9.63 -21.23
N GLY A 535 7.98 -10.21 -22.01
CA GLY A 535 6.63 -10.47 -21.54
C GLY A 535 5.70 -9.26 -21.38
N HIS A 536 5.94 -8.18 -22.13
CA HIS A 536 5.10 -6.98 -22.12
C HIS A 536 3.85 -7.15 -22.99
N ASP A 537 2.65 -7.06 -22.41
CA ASP A 537 1.37 -7.26 -23.11
C ASP A 537 0.91 -6.05 -23.95
N GLY A 538 1.65 -4.95 -23.85
CA GLY A 538 1.27 -3.66 -24.43
C GLY A 538 0.97 -2.60 -23.37
N CYS A 539 0.92 -2.94 -22.08
CA CYS A 539 0.84 -1.99 -20.98
C CYS A 539 1.56 -2.48 -19.70
N HIS A 540 1.44 -3.77 -19.38
CA HIS A 540 2.04 -4.39 -18.21
C HIS A 540 2.99 -5.53 -18.61
N TYR A 541 3.81 -5.98 -17.67
CA TYR A 541 4.65 -7.15 -17.85
C TYR A 541 4.00 -8.38 -17.23
N ASN A 542 4.33 -9.56 -17.73
CA ASN A 542 4.03 -10.80 -17.04
C ASN A 542 5.04 -11.06 -15.90
N GLY A 543 4.87 -12.18 -15.20
CA GLY A 543 5.76 -12.61 -14.12
C GLY A 543 7.24 -12.63 -14.50
N GLN A 544 7.58 -13.12 -15.70
CA GLN A 544 8.96 -13.15 -16.18
C GLN A 544 9.55 -11.73 -16.34
N GLY A 545 8.78 -10.79 -16.90
CA GLY A 545 9.24 -9.42 -17.06
C GLY A 545 9.44 -8.71 -15.72
N TYR A 546 8.53 -8.89 -14.76
CA TYR A 546 8.69 -8.33 -13.42
C TYR A 546 9.78 -9.02 -12.60
N ALA A 547 10.02 -10.33 -12.80
CA ALA A 547 11.15 -11.03 -12.21
C ALA A 547 12.48 -10.46 -12.68
N GLU A 548 12.62 -10.25 -13.99
CA GLU A 548 13.84 -9.66 -14.55
C GLU A 548 14.04 -8.21 -14.11
N LEU A 549 12.98 -7.40 -14.03
CA LEU A 549 13.07 -6.06 -13.46
C LEU A 549 13.51 -6.12 -11.98
N GLY A 550 12.91 -7.00 -11.18
CA GLY A 550 13.29 -7.19 -9.78
C GLY A 550 14.77 -7.57 -9.63
N ARG A 551 15.25 -8.49 -10.46
CA ARG A 551 16.67 -8.88 -10.53
C ARG A 551 17.57 -7.71 -10.88
N GLN A 552 17.24 -6.93 -11.92
CA GLN A 552 18.01 -5.74 -12.30
C GLN A 552 18.02 -4.67 -11.18
N MET A 553 16.93 -4.54 -10.41
CA MET A 553 16.88 -3.63 -9.26
C MET A 553 17.74 -4.11 -8.08
N VAL A 554 18.03 -5.40 -7.96
CA VAL A 554 19.03 -5.90 -6.99
C VAL A 554 20.41 -5.38 -7.35
N ASP A 555 20.80 -5.50 -8.63
CA ASP A 555 22.11 -5.00 -9.10
C ASP A 555 22.26 -3.50 -8.84
N VAL A 556 21.21 -2.72 -9.14
CA VAL A 556 21.18 -1.27 -8.85
C VAL A 556 21.26 -1.01 -7.35
N PHE A 557 20.53 -1.78 -6.53
CA PHE A 557 20.54 -1.60 -5.08
C PHE A 557 21.93 -1.89 -4.48
N ASP A 558 22.58 -2.97 -4.91
CA ASP A 558 23.90 -3.36 -4.42
C ASP A 558 24.96 -2.32 -4.77
N ASP A 559 24.96 -1.80 -6.00
CA ASP A 559 25.84 -0.70 -6.43
C ASP A 559 25.70 0.54 -5.54
N LEU A 560 24.46 0.90 -5.19
CA LEU A 560 24.17 2.05 -4.34
C LEU A 560 24.64 1.85 -2.89
N THR A 561 24.56 0.62 -2.38
CA THR A 561 24.77 0.35 -0.95
C THR A 561 26.21 0.06 -0.59
N TYR A 562 27.00 -0.52 -1.50
CA TYR A 562 28.38 -0.92 -1.24
C TYR A 562 29.43 0.10 -1.65
N PHE A 563 29.03 1.27 -2.16
CA PHE A 563 29.94 2.33 -2.63
C PHE A 563 31.04 1.79 -3.55
N THR A 564 30.78 0.70 -4.28
CA THR A 564 31.62 0.23 -5.38
C THR A 564 31.28 1.06 -6.61
N ALA A 565 31.35 2.39 -6.48
CA ALA A 565 31.06 3.40 -7.50
C ALA A 565 32.08 3.37 -8.66
N THR A 566 32.41 2.17 -9.13
CA THR A 566 33.41 1.83 -10.14
C THR A 566 32.88 0.80 -11.16
N SER A 567 31.64 0.33 -11.06
CA SER A 567 30.92 -0.47 -12.07
C SER A 567 29.49 0.05 -12.29
N TRP A 568 29.22 1.05 -13.14
CA TRP A 568 28.83 0.83 -14.53
C TRP A 568 27.54 0.00 -14.79
N SER A 569 26.75 -0.39 -13.79
CA SER A 569 25.52 -1.19 -13.95
C SER A 569 24.24 -0.38 -14.22
N HIS A 570 24.35 0.68 -15.04
CA HIS A 570 23.18 1.46 -15.45
C HIS A 570 22.85 1.22 -16.91
N SER A 571 21.57 1.43 -17.25
CA SER A 571 21.09 1.39 -18.62
C SER A 571 22.01 2.17 -19.58
N PRO A 572 22.40 1.58 -20.72
CA PRO A 572 23.16 2.28 -21.74
C PRO A 572 22.48 3.59 -22.13
N ARG A 573 23.23 4.69 -22.17
CA ARG A 573 22.71 6.02 -22.47
C ARG A 573 23.51 6.70 -23.58
N PRO A 574 22.85 7.39 -24.53
CA PRO A 574 23.58 8.14 -25.56
C PRO A 574 24.40 9.25 -24.89
N GLN A 575 25.65 9.42 -25.32
CA GLN A 575 26.51 10.54 -24.92
C GLN A 575 26.62 11.57 -26.03
N ILE A 576 26.88 11.11 -27.24
CA ILE A 576 27.19 11.96 -28.38
C ILE A 576 26.79 11.24 -29.66
N ALA A 577 26.19 11.98 -30.58
CA ALA A 577 25.86 11.51 -31.92
C ALA A 577 26.59 12.41 -32.92
N ARG A 578 27.29 11.80 -33.89
CA ARG A 578 28.12 12.51 -34.86
C ARG A 578 27.73 12.13 -36.27
N ASN A 579 27.56 13.12 -37.14
CA ASN A 579 27.44 12.90 -38.57
C ASN A 579 28.84 12.63 -39.14
N THR A 580 28.99 11.50 -39.81
CA THR A 580 30.26 11.02 -40.39
C THR A 580 30.23 11.00 -41.92
N GLY A 581 29.22 11.63 -42.53
CA GLY A 581 29.07 11.76 -43.98
C GLY A 581 27.96 10.88 -44.58
N ASN A 582 27.37 11.33 -45.70
CA ASN A 582 26.38 10.58 -46.50
C ASN A 582 25.23 9.93 -45.69
N GLY A 583 24.65 10.66 -44.73
CA GLY A 583 23.55 10.14 -43.90
C GLY A 583 23.98 9.16 -42.80
N THR A 584 25.28 8.94 -42.61
CA THR A 584 25.81 8.06 -41.56
C THR A 584 25.98 8.80 -40.24
N VAL A 585 25.34 8.29 -39.20
CA VAL A 585 25.41 8.81 -37.82
C VAL A 585 26.00 7.75 -36.91
N THR A 586 27.05 8.10 -36.16
CA THR A 586 27.58 7.26 -35.09
C THR A 586 27.14 7.80 -33.74
N ILE A 587 26.62 6.95 -32.86
CA ILE A 587 26.17 7.30 -31.51
C ILE A 587 27.00 6.52 -30.51
N ASP A 588 27.75 7.22 -29.66
CA ASP A 588 28.49 6.62 -28.56
C ASP A 588 27.61 6.51 -27.32
N PHE A 589 27.56 5.32 -26.75
CA PHE A 589 26.79 5.05 -25.54
C PHE A 589 27.71 4.85 -24.35
N ARG A 590 27.32 5.38 -23.20
CA ARG A 590 27.93 5.08 -21.90
C ARG A 590 27.05 4.10 -21.14
N GLY A 591 27.63 3.16 -20.41
CA GLY A 591 26.90 2.04 -19.77
C GLY A 591 27.81 0.81 -19.61
N GLN A 592 27.25 -0.33 -19.20
CA GLN A 592 28.01 -1.55 -18.88
C GLN A 592 29.15 -1.89 -19.86
N LYS A 593 30.31 -2.29 -19.31
CA LYS A 593 31.58 -2.53 -20.03
C LYS A 593 31.55 -3.75 -20.96
N ASP A 594 30.50 -4.57 -20.87
CA ASP A 594 30.46 -5.87 -21.52
C ASP A 594 30.16 -5.77 -23.03
N GLY A 595 29.55 -4.66 -23.46
CA GLY A 595 29.23 -4.40 -24.86
C GLY A 595 27.74 -4.10 -25.05
N LEU A 596 27.40 -3.74 -26.29
CA LEU A 596 26.02 -3.48 -26.70
C LEU A 596 25.64 -4.44 -27.82
N ARG A 597 24.36 -4.80 -27.85
CA ARG A 597 23.76 -5.56 -28.94
C ARG A 597 22.29 -5.21 -29.13
N MET A 598 21.78 -5.44 -30.34
CA MET A 598 20.35 -5.50 -30.56
C MET A 598 19.83 -6.87 -30.12
N THR A 599 18.62 -6.94 -29.56
CA THR A 599 17.88 -8.21 -29.45
C THR A 599 17.56 -8.74 -30.85
N SER A 600 17.22 -10.03 -30.95
CA SER A 600 16.93 -10.66 -32.24
C SER A 600 15.75 -10.02 -32.97
N ASP A 601 15.86 -9.99 -34.30
CA ASP A 601 14.73 -9.74 -35.19
C ASP A 601 13.64 -10.81 -34.98
N PHE A 602 12.38 -10.44 -35.20
CA PHE A 602 11.25 -11.35 -35.02
C PHE A 602 10.10 -11.02 -35.96
N VAL A 603 9.19 -11.97 -36.16
CA VAL A 603 7.99 -11.76 -37.01
C VAL A 603 6.78 -11.46 -36.12
N ARG A 604 6.04 -10.39 -36.45
CA ARG A 604 4.75 -10.06 -35.83
C ARG A 604 3.74 -9.66 -36.91
N ASN A 605 2.55 -10.24 -36.85
CA ASN A 605 1.49 -10.02 -37.84
C ASN A 605 1.97 -10.22 -39.29
N GLY A 606 2.81 -11.25 -39.53
CA GLY A 606 3.37 -11.54 -40.85
C GLY A 606 4.47 -10.58 -41.33
N LYS A 607 4.84 -9.57 -40.53
CA LYS A 607 5.90 -8.61 -40.86
C LYS A 607 7.15 -8.85 -40.03
N LEU A 608 8.30 -8.92 -40.70
CA LEU A 608 9.60 -9.00 -40.05
C LEU A 608 9.94 -7.65 -39.41
N ARG A 609 10.17 -7.65 -38.09
CA ARG A 609 10.61 -6.50 -37.31
C ARG A 609 12.11 -6.55 -37.14
N ARG A 610 12.76 -5.44 -37.50
CA ARG A 610 14.22 -5.33 -37.56
C ARG A 610 14.72 -4.22 -36.68
N ALA A 611 16.01 -4.23 -36.36
CA ALA A 611 16.66 -3.16 -35.62
C ALA A 611 16.38 -1.75 -36.19
N THR A 612 16.24 -1.61 -37.51
CA THR A 612 15.90 -0.34 -38.19
C THR A 612 14.55 0.25 -37.76
N ASP A 613 13.61 -0.57 -37.26
CA ASP A 613 12.31 -0.10 -36.78
C ASP A 613 12.42 0.68 -35.45
N ALA A 614 13.53 0.53 -34.73
CA ALA A 614 13.75 1.17 -33.44
C ALA A 614 14.24 2.62 -33.56
N TRP A 615 14.58 3.10 -34.75
CA TRP A 615 15.28 4.38 -34.94
C TRP A 615 14.56 5.26 -35.95
N PHE A 616 14.56 6.56 -35.70
CA PHE A 616 14.07 7.56 -36.63
C PHE A 616 14.81 8.89 -36.43
N ALA A 617 14.69 9.82 -37.38
CA ALA A 617 15.44 11.07 -37.36
C ALA A 617 14.57 12.29 -37.64
N ASP A 618 15.06 13.47 -37.24
CA ASP A 618 14.46 14.79 -37.51
C ASP A 618 12.96 14.88 -37.18
N ASN A 619 12.58 14.25 -36.07
CA ASN A 619 11.20 14.16 -35.59
C ASN A 619 10.20 13.51 -36.58
N ASP A 620 10.68 12.85 -37.64
CA ASP A 620 9.86 12.14 -38.60
C ASP A 620 9.95 10.62 -38.35
N PRO A 621 8.90 9.96 -37.80
CA PRO A 621 8.91 8.53 -37.52
C PRO A 621 9.02 7.65 -38.78
N LYS A 622 8.85 8.23 -39.98
CA LYS A 622 9.05 7.56 -41.27
C LYS A 622 10.50 7.66 -41.77
N LEU A 623 11.28 8.64 -41.29
CA LEU A 623 12.69 8.78 -41.64
C LEU A 623 13.55 7.81 -40.82
N ARG A 624 13.56 6.54 -41.24
CA ARG A 624 14.29 5.45 -40.59
C ARG A 624 15.66 5.21 -41.24
N PRO A 625 16.63 4.64 -40.52
CA PRO A 625 17.87 4.22 -41.14
C PRO A 625 17.65 2.97 -42.01
N THR A 626 18.43 2.88 -43.08
CA THR A 626 18.52 1.70 -43.95
C THR A 626 19.37 0.59 -43.34
N SER A 627 20.28 0.93 -42.42
CA SER A 627 21.10 -0.04 -41.69
C SER A 627 21.36 0.40 -40.24
N VAL A 628 21.51 -0.59 -39.36
CA VAL A 628 21.91 -0.42 -37.96
C VAL A 628 23.06 -1.39 -37.69
N ARG A 629 24.23 -0.87 -37.31
CA ARG A 629 25.40 -1.66 -36.88
C ARG A 629 25.71 -1.31 -35.44
N VAL A 630 25.84 -2.32 -34.58
CA VAL A 630 26.30 -2.13 -33.21
C VAL A 630 27.74 -2.64 -33.13
N GLU A 631 28.63 -1.78 -32.65
CA GLU A 631 30.06 -2.03 -32.61
C GLU A 631 30.54 -2.08 -31.17
N ARG A 632 31.33 -3.11 -30.88
CA ARG A 632 32.14 -3.14 -29.66
C ARG A 632 33.37 -2.26 -29.89
N LEU A 633 33.56 -1.29 -29.00
CA LEU A 633 34.75 -0.44 -29.04
C LEU A 633 35.91 -1.21 -28.40
N SER A 634 36.99 -1.42 -29.14
CA SER A 634 38.20 -2.11 -28.67
C SER A 634 39.09 -1.18 -27.84
N TRP A 635 39.67 -1.73 -26.77
CA TRP A 635 40.67 -1.05 -25.93
C TRP A 635 41.89 -0.64 -26.79
N PRO A 636 42.45 0.58 -26.66
CA PRO A 636 42.39 1.49 -25.51
C PRO A 636 41.52 2.75 -25.73
N VAL A 637 40.67 2.79 -26.76
CA VAL A 637 39.93 3.99 -27.19
C VAL A 637 38.72 4.27 -26.28
N LEU A 638 39.01 4.68 -25.04
CA LEU A 638 38.11 5.29 -24.04
C LEU A 638 37.58 4.30 -23.01
N ARG A 639 38.11 4.43 -21.79
CA ARG A 639 37.63 3.77 -20.56
C ARG A 639 36.20 4.19 -20.18
N GLU A 640 35.46 4.95 -21.01
CA GLU A 640 34.20 5.64 -20.66
C GLU A 640 32.93 5.14 -21.42
N TYR A 641 33.06 4.37 -22.52
CA TYR A 641 31.91 3.98 -23.37
C TYR A 641 31.60 2.47 -23.34
N ALA A 642 30.31 2.13 -23.44
CA ALA A 642 29.76 0.77 -23.52
C ALA A 642 29.84 0.18 -24.94
N GLY A 643 29.74 1.04 -25.95
CA GLY A 643 29.68 0.64 -27.36
C GLY A 643 29.23 1.79 -28.25
N ARG A 644 29.28 1.55 -29.57
CA ARG A 644 28.86 2.51 -30.59
C ARG A 644 27.75 1.93 -31.45
N VAL A 645 26.76 2.74 -31.79
CA VAL A 645 25.74 2.40 -32.80
C VAL A 645 25.97 3.26 -34.03
N THR A 646 26.13 2.63 -35.18
CA THR A 646 26.24 3.30 -36.49
C THR A 646 24.94 3.10 -37.26
N LEU A 647 24.32 4.21 -37.66
CA LEU A 647 23.05 4.28 -38.38
C LEU A 647 23.30 4.90 -39.76
N THR A 648 22.75 4.32 -40.82
CA THR A 648 22.82 4.92 -42.18
C THR A 648 21.43 5.35 -42.64
N PHE A 649 21.16 6.64 -42.70
CA PHE A 649 19.92 7.22 -43.19
C PHE A 649 19.97 7.48 -44.70
N PRO A 650 18.81 7.56 -45.38
CA PRO A 650 18.75 7.84 -46.82
C PRO A 650 19.20 9.26 -47.19
N LYS A 651 19.34 10.15 -46.20
CA LYS A 651 19.81 11.53 -46.33
C LYS A 651 20.52 11.96 -45.04
N PRO A 652 21.35 13.03 -45.06
CA PRO A 652 21.85 13.66 -43.85
C PRO A 652 20.72 14.04 -42.88
N VAL A 653 20.97 13.89 -41.58
CA VAL A 653 20.02 14.16 -40.50
C VAL A 653 20.66 15.02 -39.42
N MET A 654 19.84 15.80 -38.71
CA MET A 654 20.27 16.74 -37.66
C MET A 654 20.00 16.22 -36.25
N SER A 655 19.11 15.25 -36.12
CA SER A 655 18.79 14.61 -34.84
C SER A 655 18.38 13.16 -35.04
N VAL A 656 18.64 12.34 -34.02
CA VAL A 656 18.23 10.92 -33.99
C VAL A 656 17.42 10.63 -32.75
N SER A 657 16.43 9.76 -32.90
CA SER A 657 15.60 9.22 -31.84
C SER A 657 15.73 7.70 -31.77
N TYR A 658 15.69 7.16 -30.56
CA TYR A 658 15.69 5.74 -30.26
C TYR A 658 14.39 5.36 -29.55
N VAL A 659 13.72 4.34 -30.09
CA VAL A 659 12.38 3.84 -29.79
C VAL A 659 11.28 4.80 -30.28
N PRO A 660 10.39 4.35 -31.20
CA PRO A 660 9.30 5.18 -31.71
C PRO A 660 8.33 5.54 -30.59
N ASP A 661 7.49 6.52 -30.87
CA ASP A 661 6.57 7.07 -29.88
C ASP A 661 5.69 6.01 -29.22
N TYR A 662 5.00 5.23 -30.06
CA TYR A 662 4.06 4.21 -29.64
C TYR A 662 4.19 2.90 -30.44
N ALA A 663 4.15 3.00 -31.77
CA ALA A 663 3.96 1.86 -32.66
C ALA A 663 5.03 1.72 -33.75
N TYR A 664 5.06 0.55 -34.38
CA TYR A 664 5.64 0.36 -35.70
C TYR A 664 4.84 1.12 -36.78
N ASP A 665 5.30 1.04 -38.02
CA ASP A 665 4.65 1.68 -39.19
C ASP A 665 3.25 1.14 -39.53
N ASP A 666 2.88 -0.05 -39.04
CA ASP A 666 1.54 -0.63 -39.21
C ASP A 666 0.59 -0.33 -38.04
N GLY A 667 0.98 0.55 -37.11
CA GLY A 667 0.18 0.93 -35.95
C GLY A 667 0.22 -0.06 -34.77
N THR A 668 0.92 -1.20 -34.88
CA THR A 668 1.07 -2.12 -33.76
C THR A 668 2.10 -1.62 -32.74
N ILE A 669 1.83 -1.78 -31.44
CA ILE A 669 2.72 -1.31 -30.36
C ILE A 669 4.14 -1.82 -30.55
N PHE A 670 5.12 -0.93 -30.42
CA PHE A 670 6.53 -1.26 -30.57
C PHE A 670 7.00 -2.21 -29.47
N GLN A 671 7.55 -3.34 -29.88
CA GLN A 671 7.90 -4.48 -29.03
C GLN A 671 9.37 -4.94 -29.22
N GLY A 672 10.19 -4.08 -29.83
CA GLY A 672 11.59 -4.33 -30.17
C GLY A 672 11.81 -4.48 -31.69
N PRO A 673 13.01 -4.84 -32.15
CA PRO A 673 14.21 -5.15 -31.37
C PRO A 673 14.71 -4.02 -30.48
N TRP A 674 15.34 -4.36 -29.35
CA TRP A 674 15.86 -3.43 -28.35
C TRP A 674 17.38 -3.41 -28.36
N LEU A 675 17.97 -2.23 -28.25
CA LEU A 675 19.36 -2.07 -27.84
C LEU A 675 19.49 -2.40 -26.35
N VAL A 676 20.32 -3.38 -26.03
CA VAL A 676 20.59 -3.86 -24.66
C VAL A 676 22.10 -3.93 -24.43
N ALA A 677 22.50 -3.82 -23.17
CA ALA A 677 23.80 -4.30 -22.73
C ALA A 677 23.86 -5.83 -22.82
N ASP A 678 25.06 -6.40 -22.88
CA ASP A 678 25.21 -7.87 -22.93
C ASP A 678 24.55 -8.59 -21.75
N GLY A 679 24.54 -7.96 -20.56
CA GLY A 679 23.80 -8.42 -19.37
C GLY A 679 22.28 -8.29 -19.44
N GLY A 680 21.72 -7.84 -20.58
CA GLY A 680 20.27 -7.79 -20.83
C GLY A 680 19.57 -6.50 -20.42
N VAL A 681 20.27 -5.55 -19.77
CA VAL A 681 19.71 -4.26 -19.38
C VAL A 681 19.47 -3.39 -20.63
N GLY A 682 18.25 -2.90 -20.80
CA GLY A 682 17.90 -2.03 -21.93
C GLY A 682 18.59 -0.67 -21.92
N ALA A 683 18.87 -0.15 -23.12
CA ALA A 683 19.30 1.23 -23.29
C ALA A 683 18.15 2.21 -23.01
N LEU A 684 18.47 3.38 -22.44
CA LEU A 684 17.52 4.48 -22.28
C LEU A 684 17.10 4.99 -23.66
N SER A 685 15.80 5.07 -23.88
CA SER A 685 15.22 5.69 -25.07
C SER A 685 15.36 7.22 -25.01
N PHE A 686 15.41 7.83 -26.20
CA PHE A 686 15.63 9.27 -26.36
C PHE A 686 14.97 9.79 -27.63
N HIS A 687 14.68 11.09 -27.63
CA HIS A 687 13.93 11.76 -28.69
C HIS A 687 14.65 13.03 -29.13
N ASN A 688 14.81 13.18 -30.45
CA ASN A 688 15.50 14.28 -31.12
C ASN A 688 16.86 14.60 -30.49
N PHE A 689 17.66 13.56 -30.22
CA PHE A 689 19.02 13.73 -29.72
C PHE A 689 19.88 14.39 -30.83
N PRO A 690 20.54 15.52 -30.54
CA PRO A 690 21.22 16.30 -31.57
C PRO A 690 22.39 15.53 -32.17
N VAL A 691 22.55 15.64 -33.48
CA VAL A 691 23.70 15.11 -34.21
C VAL A 691 24.70 16.24 -34.44
N GLU A 692 25.87 16.12 -33.84
CA GLU A 692 26.98 17.02 -34.07
C GLU A 692 27.57 16.81 -35.46
N VAL A 693 27.88 17.90 -36.16
CA VAL A 693 28.61 17.86 -37.41
C VAL A 693 30.10 17.82 -37.06
N VAL A 694 30.78 16.73 -37.40
CA VAL A 694 32.25 16.69 -37.30
C VAL A 694 32.77 17.58 -38.41
N SER A 695 33.32 18.74 -38.06
CA SER A 695 34.15 19.48 -39.00
C SER A 695 35.34 18.60 -39.37
N VAL A 696 35.47 18.25 -40.65
CA VAL A 696 36.68 17.60 -41.21
C VAL A 696 37.83 18.62 -41.30
N ALA A 697 38.03 19.42 -40.25
CA ALA A 697 38.93 20.57 -40.26
C ALA A 697 40.25 20.32 -39.55
N ASP A 698 40.39 19.24 -38.76
CA ASP A 698 41.64 18.99 -38.02
C ASP A 698 42.64 18.07 -38.75
N ASP A 699 42.30 17.58 -39.95
CA ASP A 699 43.21 16.76 -40.80
C ASP A 699 43.68 17.49 -42.08
N ILE A 700 43.47 18.80 -42.20
CA ILE A 700 44.05 19.61 -43.30
C ILE A 700 44.72 20.88 -42.75
N GLU A 701 45.64 20.73 -41.79
CA GLU A 701 46.76 21.67 -41.68
C GLU A 701 47.89 21.23 -42.62
N GLN A 702 47.66 21.36 -43.93
CA GLN A 702 48.64 21.55 -45.01
C GLN A 702 47.98 21.18 -46.33
N GLU A 703 47.19 22.09 -46.88
CA GLU A 703 47.16 22.32 -48.33
C GLU A 703 46.52 23.70 -48.55
N ARG A 704 47.35 24.72 -48.28
CA ARG A 704 47.30 25.91 -49.12
C ARG A 704 47.95 25.49 -50.43
N ASP A 705 47.14 25.17 -51.42
CA ASP A 705 47.24 25.73 -52.77
C ASP A 705 46.29 24.99 -53.74
N ASP A 706 45.74 25.80 -54.64
CA ASP A 706 45.17 25.46 -55.95
C ASP A 706 43.73 24.92 -56.06
N ASP A 707 42.85 25.84 -56.45
CA ASP A 707 41.88 25.72 -57.55
C ASP A 707 41.39 24.30 -57.89
N ASN A 708 40.36 23.83 -57.18
CA ASN A 708 39.49 22.80 -57.75
C ASN A 708 38.03 22.92 -57.27
N GLU A 709 37.14 22.86 -58.26
CA GLU A 709 35.70 23.15 -58.25
C GLU A 709 34.92 22.50 -57.10
N SER A 710 34.87 23.15 -55.93
CA SER A 710 33.93 22.74 -54.89
C SER A 710 32.58 23.45 -55.06
N THR A 711 31.52 22.69 -55.35
CA THR A 711 30.15 23.24 -55.43
C THR A 711 29.44 23.09 -54.09
N VAL A 712 28.84 24.17 -53.60
CA VAL A 712 28.14 24.23 -52.32
C VAL A 712 26.65 24.32 -52.55
N TYR A 713 25.90 23.48 -51.87
CA TYR A 713 24.46 23.39 -51.92
C TYR A 713 23.87 23.74 -50.56
N ASP A 714 22.68 24.33 -50.54
CA ASP A 714 21.89 24.43 -49.31
C ASP A 714 21.44 23.04 -48.86
N MET A 715 20.88 22.95 -47.65
CA MET A 715 20.36 21.69 -47.12
C MET A 715 19.17 21.13 -47.90
N ALA A 716 18.57 21.89 -48.83
CA ALA A 716 17.55 21.44 -49.77
C ALA A 716 18.16 20.93 -51.09
N GLY A 717 19.48 20.88 -51.22
CA GLY A 717 20.20 20.41 -52.39
C GLY A 717 20.23 21.41 -53.56
N ARG A 718 19.91 22.69 -53.31
CA ARG A 718 20.03 23.75 -54.32
C ARG A 718 21.43 24.30 -54.30
N LEU A 719 22.02 24.50 -55.46
CA LEU A 719 23.35 25.08 -55.56
C LEU A 719 23.32 26.54 -55.10
N VAL A 720 24.18 26.89 -54.16
CA VAL A 720 24.27 28.23 -53.55
C VAL A 720 25.66 28.88 -53.67
N ALA A 721 26.71 28.12 -53.97
CA ALA A 721 28.02 28.67 -54.34
C ALA A 721 28.80 27.72 -55.26
N ARG A 722 29.61 28.28 -56.16
CA ARG A 722 30.52 27.58 -57.08
C ARG A 722 31.99 28.00 -56.92
N SER A 723 32.24 29.08 -56.17
CA SER A 723 33.59 29.63 -55.98
C SER A 723 33.90 29.97 -54.52
N PRO A 724 35.18 30.04 -54.13
CA PRO A 724 35.58 30.50 -52.79
C PRO A 724 35.06 31.91 -52.44
N ALA A 725 34.91 32.79 -53.45
CA ALA A 725 34.38 34.15 -53.26
C ALA A 725 32.87 34.19 -52.95
N GLU A 726 32.11 33.22 -53.47
CA GLU A 726 30.68 33.06 -53.13
C GLU A 726 30.52 32.36 -51.78
N PHE A 727 31.45 31.45 -51.43
CA PHE A 727 31.45 30.76 -50.13
C PHE A 727 31.53 31.72 -48.94
N SER A 728 32.36 32.77 -49.05
CA SER A 728 32.54 33.77 -48.00
C SER A 728 31.35 34.73 -47.81
N GLN A 729 30.37 34.69 -48.72
CA GLN A 729 29.15 35.51 -48.64
C GLN A 729 27.94 34.72 -48.13
N LEU A 730 28.09 33.41 -47.91
CA LEU A 730 27.01 32.58 -47.40
C LEU A 730 26.72 32.93 -45.92
N PRO A 731 25.43 33.09 -45.55
CA PRO A 731 25.04 33.24 -44.15
C PRO A 731 25.57 32.11 -43.27
N SER A 732 25.79 32.38 -41.98
CA SER A 732 26.16 31.33 -41.04
C SER A 732 25.10 30.23 -41.03
N GLY A 733 25.50 28.98 -41.26
CA GLY A 733 24.56 27.89 -41.42
C GLY A 733 25.16 26.62 -42.00
N PRO A 734 24.40 25.50 -42.01
CA PRO A 734 24.84 24.24 -42.59
C PRO A 734 24.66 24.21 -44.11
N TYR A 735 25.67 23.68 -44.81
CA TYR A 735 25.73 23.56 -46.27
C TYR A 735 26.34 22.22 -46.68
N ILE A 736 26.03 21.76 -47.88
CA ILE A 736 26.62 20.55 -48.48
C ILE A 736 27.68 21.00 -49.47
N ARG A 737 28.96 20.69 -49.24
CA ARG A 737 30.04 20.89 -50.22
C ARG A 737 30.29 19.59 -50.96
N THR A 738 30.37 19.67 -52.27
CA THR A 738 30.85 18.58 -53.15
C THR A 738 32.27 18.92 -53.56
N ASP A 739 33.23 18.03 -53.31
CA ASP A 739 34.61 18.22 -53.79
C ASP A 739 34.80 17.74 -55.25
N ALA A 740 36.01 17.93 -55.79
CA ALA A 740 36.35 17.56 -57.17
C ALA A 740 36.25 16.05 -57.47
N SER A 741 36.19 15.19 -56.44
CA SER A 741 35.95 13.76 -56.59
C SER A 741 34.45 13.40 -56.62
N GLY A 742 33.57 14.38 -56.44
CA GLY A 742 32.12 14.20 -56.34
C GLY A 742 31.65 13.80 -54.94
N GLN A 743 32.54 13.76 -53.95
CA GLN A 743 32.19 13.41 -52.57
C GLN A 743 31.49 14.58 -51.88
N ARG A 744 30.34 14.29 -51.25
CA ARG A 744 29.50 15.28 -50.57
C ARG A 744 29.72 15.25 -49.06
N SER A 745 30.05 16.40 -48.50
CA SER A 745 30.32 16.60 -47.07
C SER A 745 29.53 17.81 -46.56
N VAL A 746 29.00 17.72 -45.34
CA VAL A 746 28.24 18.84 -44.72
C VAL A 746 29.20 19.72 -43.94
N TYR A 747 29.16 21.03 -44.16
CA TYR A 747 29.97 22.04 -43.49
C TYR A 747 29.08 23.07 -42.80
N LEU A 748 29.55 23.60 -41.68
CA LEU A 748 28.94 24.76 -41.03
C LEU A 748 29.79 25.99 -41.35
N ILE A 749 29.22 26.95 -42.08
CA ILE A 749 29.82 28.27 -42.26
C ILE A 749 29.50 29.07 -41.00
N ARG A 750 30.52 29.66 -40.37
CA ARG A 750 30.38 30.49 -39.16
C ARG A 750 30.43 31.96 -39.51
#